data_AF-R9P8N4-F1
#
_entry.id   AF-R9P8N4-F1
#
_cell.length_a   1.000
_cell.length_b   1.000
_cell.length_c   1.000
_cell.angle_alpha   90.00
_cell.angle_beta   90.00
_cell.angle_gamma   90.00
#
_symmetry.space_group_name_H-M   'P 1'
#
loop_
_entity.id
_entity.type
_entity.pdbx_description
1 polymer ?
#
loop_
_entity_poly.entity_id
_entity_poly.type
_entity_poly.pdbx_seq_one_letter_code
_entity_poly.pdbx_strand_id
1 'polypeptide(L)'
;MPKPGPASRNSIANLMRLSHVAGCPCHGCSVARGGANLARAGLNMISKHNAQPGANSRGYATPVDNLVQKEYAFELAASNVRFGEGVTNEVGMDFANMKARKVGVFTDTTVRNLTAMKQSIEGLEKAGVKYEIFDKVRVEPNEQSWQEAIKFAREQDFSHFLAVGGGSVMDTCKVANLFTCYPDADLLEFVNAPIGRGTPIDKVLRPLLCVPTTAGTGSETTGTAIFDHTATESKTGIASRALRPLLGIVDPLNTETCPTAVHVSAGLDVLFHALESYTAIPYNERTPRPANPIQRPAYQGRNPISDVFSLWALKQTVKYLPRVARDRTDSEARGQMLLAATFAGIGFGNAGVHLCHGMSYPISGLNKKFGKYQHPGYEVDHPIVPHGVSVALTGPAVFDFTAPSAPDRHREVAAIFDGYQNGSESTDIARLPDAEVGSLVYDRIARFLAELGVPRGLEKIGYKQEHVEALVKGTIPQRRVLDLAPGIGDVLGADGHEHLARILEKSHAKPLFRVEEPHFAEKKQQPPFSSKFTSHTFQSRHTFPPSTSSSSLHPHHHHQPTAAMSSPIYSLPFAKDIISAITGGKDPLYNLSWASVPLSLLLAALPHWYTIYLAEHNKIQGGWSNVNPRFWVQSLIAKGQTKKLSALELKILRGQSCQANAFENVPLFAVTLLWANYTGLDLGIINRFVVGYLVTRTIYTLLYLNTTGYANSFARTVVFNLGIAWIVTVWFKGAFKISPTLK
;
A
#
# COMPACT_ATOMS: atom_id res chain seq x y z
N MET A 1 -16.80 -44.09 -5.62
CA MET A 1 -16.66 -42.72 -6.16
C MET A 1 -17.63 -42.55 -7.33
N PRO A 2 -18.59 -41.62 -7.28
CA PRO A 2 -19.42 -41.32 -8.44
C PRO A 2 -18.65 -40.42 -9.43
N LYS A 3 -18.86 -40.62 -10.73
CA LYS A 3 -18.24 -39.81 -11.79
C LYS A 3 -18.69 -38.35 -11.67
N PRO A 4 -17.80 -37.36 -11.87
CA PRO A 4 -18.19 -35.96 -11.86
C PRO A 4 -19.14 -35.67 -13.02
N GLY A 5 -20.20 -34.91 -12.73
CA GLY A 5 -21.18 -34.49 -13.74
C GLY A 5 -20.58 -33.55 -14.79
N PRO A 6 -21.21 -33.42 -15.96
CA PRO A 6 -20.71 -32.56 -17.03
C PRO A 6 -20.73 -31.09 -16.60
N ALA A 7 -19.67 -30.36 -16.97
CA ALA A 7 -19.51 -28.95 -16.66
C ALA A 7 -20.68 -28.11 -17.20
N SER A 8 -21.17 -27.18 -16.38
CA SER A 8 -22.28 -26.30 -16.77
C SER A 8 -21.90 -25.42 -17.96
N ARG A 9 -22.89 -25.02 -18.77
CA ARG A 9 -22.68 -24.08 -19.90
C ARG A 9 -22.00 -22.76 -19.45
N ASN A 10 -22.23 -22.33 -18.21
CA ASN A 10 -21.59 -21.14 -17.63
C ASN A 10 -20.11 -21.39 -17.31
N SER A 11 -19.74 -22.58 -16.84
CA SER A 11 -18.34 -22.97 -16.62
C SER A 11 -17.57 -23.01 -17.93
N ILE A 12 -18.19 -23.52 -19.00
CA ILE A 12 -17.60 -23.55 -20.34
C ILE A 12 -17.47 -22.12 -20.91
N ALA A 13 -18.48 -21.27 -20.76
CA ALA A 13 -18.43 -19.88 -21.21
C ALA A 13 -17.40 -19.03 -20.45
N ASN A 14 -17.21 -19.28 -19.15
CA ASN A 14 -16.17 -18.64 -18.35
C ASN A 14 -14.77 -19.12 -18.74
N LEU A 15 -14.60 -20.41 -19.05
CA LEU A 15 -13.35 -20.94 -19.58
C LEU A 15 -13.01 -20.32 -20.95
N MET A 16 -14.00 -20.18 -21.83
CA MET A 16 -13.84 -19.53 -23.14
C MET A 16 -13.48 -18.04 -23.02
N ARG A 17 -14.06 -17.32 -22.04
CA ARG A 17 -13.71 -15.92 -21.75
C ARG A 17 -12.29 -15.77 -21.20
N LEU A 18 -11.85 -16.71 -20.35
CA LEU A 18 -10.48 -16.74 -19.83
C LEU A 18 -9.44 -17.03 -20.92
N SER A 19 -9.79 -17.82 -21.95
CA SER A 19 -8.93 -18.06 -23.11
C SER A 19 -8.85 -16.90 -24.12
N HIS A 20 -9.66 -15.84 -23.97
CA HIS A 20 -9.70 -14.70 -24.90
C HIS A 20 -9.02 -13.42 -24.40
N VAL A 21 -8.27 -13.47 -23.30
CA VAL A 21 -7.45 -12.32 -22.85
C VAL A 21 -5.99 -12.74 -22.68
N ALA A 22 -5.33 -12.98 -23.82
CA ALA A 22 -3.87 -12.95 -23.90
C ALA A 22 -3.50 -11.74 -24.78
N GLY A 23 -3.14 -10.62 -24.15
CA GLY A 23 -2.75 -9.40 -24.84
C GLY A 23 -1.84 -8.53 -23.97
N CYS A 24 -0.54 -8.66 -24.17
CA CYS A 24 0.53 -7.88 -23.57
C CYS A 24 0.43 -6.38 -23.95
N PRO A 25 0.78 -5.42 -23.05
CA PRO A 25 0.62 -4.00 -23.29
C PRO A 25 1.81 -3.43 -24.06
N CYS A 26 1.84 -3.64 -25.36
CA CYS A 26 2.73 -2.89 -26.24
C CYS A 26 2.14 -2.88 -27.67
N HIS A 27 1.39 -1.82 -27.99
CA HIS A 27 1.31 -1.10 -29.27
C HIS A 27 0.04 -0.25 -29.32
N GLY A 28 0.21 1.06 -29.50
CA GLY A 28 -0.88 2.02 -29.62
C GLY A 28 -1.32 2.28 -31.08
N CYS A 29 -2.57 2.75 -31.17
CA CYS A 29 -3.20 3.55 -32.23
C CYS A 29 -3.66 2.88 -33.54
N SER A 30 -4.94 2.50 -33.57
CA SER A 30 -6.00 3.20 -34.35
C SER A 30 -7.32 2.85 -33.65
N VAL A 31 -8.15 3.78 -33.18
CA VAL A 31 -9.11 4.50 -34.00
C VAL A 31 -9.38 5.86 -33.34
N ALA A 32 -8.94 6.93 -33.99
CA ALA A 32 -9.51 8.25 -33.82
C ALA A 32 -10.18 8.61 -35.15
N ARG A 33 -11.52 8.64 -35.18
CA ARG A 33 -12.33 9.55 -36.01
C ARG A 33 -13.79 9.44 -35.55
N GLY A 34 -14.26 10.54 -34.96
CA GLY A 34 -15.59 10.75 -34.40
C GLY A 34 -15.53 11.99 -33.50
N GLY A 35 -15.04 13.09 -34.07
CA GLY A 35 -14.79 14.32 -33.35
C GLY A 35 -16.05 15.17 -33.14
N ALA A 36 -15.85 16.16 -32.27
CA ALA A 36 -16.58 17.42 -32.17
C ALA A 36 -18.02 17.36 -31.62
N ASN A 37 -18.14 17.49 -30.30
CA ASN A 37 -19.04 18.46 -29.63
C ASN A 37 -18.88 18.44 -28.08
N LEU A 38 -17.64 18.42 -27.58
CA LEU A 38 -17.32 18.54 -26.14
C LEU A 38 -16.65 19.89 -25.83
N ALA A 39 -17.16 20.95 -26.45
CA ALA A 39 -16.74 22.33 -26.19
C ALA A 39 -17.97 23.22 -25.98
N ARG A 40 -18.73 22.97 -24.90
CA ARG A 40 -19.61 23.97 -24.27
C ARG A 40 -20.05 23.60 -22.84
N ALA A 41 -19.13 23.08 -22.03
CA ALA A 41 -19.32 23.03 -20.58
C ALA A 41 -18.72 24.29 -19.97
N GLY A 42 -19.59 25.21 -19.53
CA GLY A 42 -19.21 26.39 -18.76
C GLY A 42 -19.85 27.68 -19.29
N LEU A 43 -21.09 27.93 -18.86
CA LEU A 43 -21.68 29.25 -18.52
C LEU A 43 -23.21 29.09 -18.46
N ASN A 44 -23.75 28.94 -17.25
CA ASN A 44 -24.83 29.76 -16.68
C ASN A 44 -25.52 29.03 -15.51
N MET A 45 -25.23 29.54 -14.32
CA MET A 45 -26.16 29.55 -13.19
C MET A 45 -27.42 30.34 -13.57
N ILE A 46 -28.50 30.10 -12.81
CA ILE A 46 -29.84 30.74 -12.83
C ILE A 46 -30.89 29.95 -13.63
N SER A 47 -31.61 29.06 -12.95
CA SER A 47 -33.02 29.32 -12.63
C SER A 47 -33.54 28.32 -11.59
N LYS A 48 -33.93 28.85 -10.42
CA LYS A 48 -34.92 28.21 -9.55
C LYS A 48 -36.31 28.51 -10.12
N HIS A 49 -37.23 27.59 -9.85
CA HIS A 49 -38.70 27.66 -9.98
C HIS A 49 -39.37 27.08 -11.23
N ASN A 50 -40.37 26.24 -10.92
CA ASN A 50 -41.52 25.78 -11.69
C ASN A 50 -41.32 24.65 -12.72
N ALA A 51 -41.69 23.43 -12.32
CA ALA A 51 -42.82 22.73 -12.95
C ALA A 51 -43.24 21.51 -12.10
N GLN A 52 -44.53 21.48 -11.80
CA GLN A 52 -45.26 20.34 -11.25
C GLN A 52 -45.46 19.21 -12.31
N PRO A 53 -45.98 18.03 -11.91
CA PRO A 53 -45.91 16.81 -12.72
C PRO A 53 -47.02 16.75 -13.77
N GLY A 54 -46.67 16.23 -14.95
CA GLY A 54 -47.64 15.74 -15.93
C GLY A 54 -47.34 16.16 -17.37
N ALA A 55 -46.77 15.25 -18.15
CA ALA A 55 -47.13 15.05 -19.56
C ALA A 55 -46.36 13.85 -20.14
N ASN A 56 -47.14 12.94 -20.75
CA ASN A 56 -46.70 11.79 -21.50
C ASN A 56 -45.56 12.08 -22.47
N SER A 57 -44.38 11.53 -22.19
CA SER A 57 -43.40 11.21 -23.22
C SER A 57 -43.31 9.68 -23.26
N ARG A 58 -43.77 9.10 -24.37
CA ARG A 58 -43.60 7.68 -24.69
C ARG A 58 -42.10 7.46 -24.91
N GLY A 59 -41.40 7.10 -23.84
CA GLY A 59 -40.03 6.61 -23.95
C GLY A 59 -40.04 5.31 -24.73
N TYR A 60 -39.41 5.31 -25.91
CA TYR A 60 -38.98 4.08 -26.54
C TYR A 60 -38.22 3.26 -25.50
N ALA A 61 -38.65 2.01 -25.31
CA ALA A 61 -38.01 1.04 -24.45
C ALA A 61 -36.59 0.79 -24.93
N THR A 62 -35.67 1.67 -24.52
CA THR A 62 -34.26 1.34 -24.44
C THR A 62 -34.18 0.36 -23.29
N PRO A 63 -33.69 -0.88 -23.49
CA PRO A 63 -33.42 -1.74 -22.35
C PRO A 63 -32.44 -0.95 -21.47
N VAL A 64 -32.87 -0.54 -20.29
CA VAL A 64 -31.94 -0.10 -19.26
C VAL A 64 -31.22 -1.37 -18.89
N ASP A 65 -30.05 -1.58 -19.50
CA ASP A 65 -29.19 -2.69 -19.14
C ASP A 65 -28.66 -2.36 -17.74
N ASN A 66 -29.47 -2.67 -16.72
CA ASN A 66 -29.13 -2.63 -15.31
C ASN A 66 -28.14 -3.76 -14.98
N LEU A 67 -27.16 -4.02 -15.87
CA LEU A 67 -26.03 -4.84 -15.53
C LEU A 67 -25.33 -4.14 -14.39
N VAL A 68 -25.37 -4.77 -13.22
CA VAL A 68 -24.67 -4.35 -12.01
C VAL A 68 -23.19 -4.15 -12.38
N GLN A 69 -22.80 -2.89 -12.61
CA GLN A 69 -21.49 -2.56 -13.16
C GLN A 69 -20.45 -2.58 -12.05
N LYS A 70 -19.27 -3.12 -12.37
CA LYS A 70 -18.10 -3.01 -11.52
C LYS A 70 -17.61 -1.56 -11.46
N GLU A 71 -16.97 -1.23 -10.36
CA GLU A 71 -16.28 0.05 -10.18
C GLU A 71 -15.08 0.18 -11.15
N TYR A 72 -14.76 1.40 -11.57
CA TYR A 72 -13.57 1.68 -12.40
C TYR A 72 -12.63 2.69 -11.76
N ALA A 73 -13.05 3.34 -10.66
CA ALA A 73 -12.28 4.36 -9.97
C ALA A 73 -12.37 4.21 -8.45
N PHE A 74 -11.30 4.60 -7.77
CA PHE A 74 -11.27 4.78 -6.32
C PHE A 74 -10.87 6.21 -6.00
N GLU A 75 -11.24 6.66 -4.80
CA GLU A 75 -10.97 7.99 -4.29
C GLU A 75 -10.22 7.91 -2.97
N LEU A 76 -9.02 8.48 -2.93
CA LEU A 76 -8.30 8.67 -1.68
C LEU A 76 -8.81 9.96 -1.02
N ALA A 77 -9.21 9.85 0.24
CA ALA A 77 -9.19 11.01 1.10
C ALA A 77 -8.58 10.62 2.46
N ALA A 78 -7.85 11.56 3.04
CA ALA A 78 -7.06 11.35 4.24
C ALA A 78 -7.11 12.62 5.10
N SER A 79 -7.11 12.44 6.42
CA SER A 79 -6.92 13.53 7.37
C SER A 79 -5.50 14.07 7.30
N ASN A 80 -5.30 15.32 7.72
CA ASN A 80 -3.94 15.78 8.01
C ASN A 80 -3.43 15.02 9.24
N VAL A 81 -2.13 14.74 9.26
CA VAL A 81 -1.46 14.08 10.38
C VAL A 81 -0.25 14.91 10.76
N ARG A 82 -0.12 15.20 12.06
CA ARG A 82 1.10 15.73 12.65
C ARG A 82 1.66 14.66 13.57
N PHE A 83 2.89 14.21 13.32
CA PHE A 83 3.56 13.19 14.10
C PHE A 83 4.84 13.77 14.70
N GLY A 84 5.07 13.50 15.98
CA GLY A 84 6.31 13.88 16.66
C GLY A 84 6.16 13.83 18.17
N GLU A 85 7.27 13.72 18.87
CA GLU A 85 7.27 13.80 20.33
C GLU A 85 6.87 15.21 20.79
N GLY A 86 5.88 15.31 21.67
CA GLY A 86 5.46 16.58 22.28
C GLY A 86 4.53 17.44 21.42
N VAL A 87 4.09 16.96 20.24
CA VAL A 87 3.17 17.71 19.35
C VAL A 87 1.80 17.97 19.98
N THR A 88 1.43 17.25 21.03
CA THR A 88 0.20 17.51 21.81
C THR A 88 0.18 18.92 22.41
N ASN A 89 1.34 19.51 22.69
CA ASN A 89 1.43 20.87 23.24
C ASN A 89 0.92 21.96 22.28
N GLU A 90 0.80 21.66 20.99
CA GLU A 90 0.38 22.61 19.96
C GLU A 90 -1.15 22.75 19.86
N VAL A 91 -1.91 21.85 20.48
CA VAL A 91 -3.39 21.78 20.43
C VAL A 91 -4.05 23.15 20.64
N GLY A 92 -3.62 23.89 21.67
CA GLY A 92 -4.17 25.20 21.97
C GLY A 92 -3.95 26.23 20.86
N MET A 93 -2.74 26.24 20.30
CA MET A 93 -2.38 27.14 19.22
C MET A 93 -3.10 26.78 17.91
N ASP A 94 -3.32 25.49 17.64
CA ASP A 94 -4.12 25.05 16.49
C ASP A 94 -5.54 25.61 16.57
N PHE A 95 -6.20 25.51 17.74
CA PHE A 95 -7.55 26.07 17.92
C PHE A 95 -7.57 27.60 17.88
N ALA A 96 -6.56 28.27 18.43
CA ALA A 96 -6.43 29.73 18.33
C ALA A 96 -6.28 30.18 16.87
N ASN A 97 -5.44 29.50 16.08
CA ASN A 97 -5.24 29.78 14.67
C ASN A 97 -6.52 29.56 13.84
N MET A 98 -7.32 28.55 14.20
CA MET A 98 -8.65 28.31 13.62
C MET A 98 -9.73 29.27 14.14
N LYS A 99 -9.39 30.17 15.07
CA LYS A 99 -10.31 31.13 15.70
C LYS A 99 -11.49 30.44 16.39
N ALA A 100 -11.22 29.35 17.10
CA ALA A 100 -12.23 28.61 17.84
C ALA A 100 -12.89 29.48 18.92
N ARG A 101 -14.22 29.54 18.93
CA ARG A 101 -14.99 30.28 19.94
C ARG A 101 -15.19 29.48 21.23
N LYS A 102 -15.52 28.19 21.06
CA LYS A 102 -15.74 27.21 22.13
C LYS A 102 -15.45 25.82 21.57
N VAL A 103 -14.66 25.02 22.29
CA VAL A 103 -14.26 23.65 21.91
C VAL A 103 -15.00 22.63 22.77
N GLY A 104 -15.64 21.65 22.15
CA GLY A 104 -16.16 20.47 22.85
C GLY A 104 -15.05 19.42 22.97
N VAL A 105 -14.57 19.16 24.19
CA VAL A 105 -13.48 18.21 24.45
C VAL A 105 -14.06 16.89 24.92
N PHE A 106 -13.72 15.80 24.25
CA PHE A 106 -14.22 14.46 24.53
C PHE A 106 -13.08 13.58 25.03
N THR A 107 -13.32 12.85 26.13
CA THR A 107 -12.39 11.90 26.72
C THR A 107 -13.15 10.85 27.55
N ASP A 108 -12.44 9.89 28.13
CA ASP A 108 -12.98 8.95 29.12
C ASP A 108 -12.43 9.27 30.52
N THR A 109 -13.00 8.65 31.55
CA THR A 109 -12.65 8.89 32.95
C THR A 109 -11.20 8.52 33.29
N THR A 110 -10.59 7.60 32.55
CA THR A 110 -9.19 7.21 32.73
C THR A 110 -8.28 8.24 32.08
N VAL A 111 -8.47 8.48 30.78
CA VAL A 111 -7.65 9.40 29.97
C VAL A 111 -7.74 10.83 30.48
N ARG A 112 -8.86 11.24 31.08
CA ARG A 112 -9.02 12.55 31.73
C ARG A 112 -7.86 12.89 32.68
N ASN A 113 -7.30 11.88 33.35
CA ASN A 113 -6.26 12.04 34.36
C ASN A 113 -4.84 11.87 33.82
N LEU A 114 -4.68 11.49 32.55
CA LEU A 114 -3.39 11.21 31.91
C LEU A 114 -2.74 12.46 31.31
N THR A 115 -1.44 12.37 31.04
CA THR A 115 -0.61 13.46 30.51
C THR A 115 -1.16 14.03 29.20
N ALA A 116 -1.63 13.18 28.28
CA ALA A 116 -2.18 13.61 26.99
C ALA A 116 -3.34 14.62 27.16
N MET A 117 -4.25 14.35 28.09
CA MET A 117 -5.37 15.26 28.39
C MET A 117 -4.88 16.52 29.10
N LYS A 118 -4.01 16.39 30.10
CA LYS A 118 -3.44 17.53 30.84
C LYS A 118 -2.74 18.52 29.89
N GLN A 119 -1.88 18.02 29.01
CA GLN A 119 -1.18 18.83 28.00
C GLN A 119 -2.16 19.50 27.04
N SER A 120 -3.19 18.78 26.59
CA SER A 120 -4.21 19.34 25.71
C SER A 120 -4.97 20.49 26.36
N ILE A 121 -5.38 20.33 27.63
CA ILE A 121 -6.08 21.36 28.39
C ILE A 121 -5.17 22.55 28.71
N GLU A 122 -3.95 22.31 29.18
CA GLU A 122 -2.97 23.38 29.40
C GLU A 122 -2.71 24.19 28.13
N GLY A 123 -2.65 23.53 26.97
CA GLY A 123 -2.53 24.19 25.67
C GLY A 123 -3.72 25.12 25.40
N LEU A 124 -4.95 24.62 25.56
CA LEU A 124 -6.17 25.42 25.38
C LEU A 124 -6.20 26.64 26.32
N GLU A 125 -5.85 26.46 27.59
CA GLU A 125 -5.83 27.52 28.60
C GLU A 125 -4.77 28.59 28.29
N LYS A 126 -3.54 28.18 27.95
CA LYS A 126 -2.46 29.09 27.54
C LYS A 126 -2.84 29.91 26.30
N ALA A 127 -3.60 29.32 25.39
CA ALA A 127 -4.09 29.99 24.18
C ALA A 127 -5.38 30.80 24.40
N GLY A 128 -5.96 30.80 25.61
CA GLY A 128 -7.21 31.50 25.92
C GLY A 128 -8.45 30.94 25.21
N VAL A 129 -8.42 29.67 24.79
CA VAL A 129 -9.51 29.01 24.07
C VAL A 129 -10.51 28.44 25.06
N LYS A 130 -11.79 28.85 24.96
CA LYS A 130 -12.86 28.33 25.81
C LYS A 130 -13.18 26.89 25.45
N TYR A 131 -13.44 26.06 26.45
CA TYR A 131 -13.77 24.65 26.23
C TYR A 131 -14.78 24.13 27.27
N GLU A 132 -15.40 22.99 26.97
CA GLU A 132 -16.14 22.16 27.96
C GLU A 132 -15.77 20.71 27.74
N ILE A 133 -15.77 19.92 28.81
CA ILE A 133 -15.32 18.53 28.78
C ILE A 133 -16.53 17.59 28.92
N PHE A 134 -16.61 16.63 28.01
CA PHE A 134 -17.38 15.40 28.16
C PHE A 134 -16.41 14.23 28.42
N ASP A 135 -16.39 13.73 29.64
CA ASP A 135 -15.48 12.68 30.10
C ASP A 135 -16.17 11.34 30.37
N LYS A 136 -17.44 11.22 29.97
CA LYS A 136 -18.28 10.05 30.20
C LYS A 136 -18.29 9.09 29.01
N VAL A 137 -17.27 9.14 28.16
CA VAL A 137 -17.15 8.17 27.05
C VAL A 137 -17.01 6.76 27.64
N ARG A 138 -17.85 5.86 27.16
CA ARG A 138 -17.80 4.44 27.48
C ARG A 138 -16.85 3.71 26.53
N VAL A 139 -16.04 2.79 27.07
CA VAL A 139 -15.29 1.80 26.25
C VAL A 139 -16.28 0.91 25.52
N GLU A 140 -16.08 0.71 24.22
CA GLU A 140 -17.05 0.05 23.33
C GLU A 140 -18.42 0.76 23.41
N PRO A 141 -18.56 2.00 22.90
CA PRO A 141 -19.77 2.79 23.12
C PRO A 141 -21.03 2.04 22.63
N ASN A 142 -22.17 2.35 23.24
CA ASN A 142 -23.50 1.82 22.85
C ASN A 142 -24.47 2.96 22.53
N GLU A 143 -25.69 2.65 22.13
CA GLU A 143 -26.72 3.65 21.76
C GLU A 143 -26.92 4.70 22.85
N GLN A 144 -27.05 4.26 24.10
CA GLN A 144 -27.31 5.16 25.23
C GLN A 144 -26.15 6.12 25.45
N SER A 145 -24.91 5.62 25.45
CA SER A 145 -23.72 6.47 25.62
C SER A 145 -23.55 7.49 24.49
N TRP A 146 -23.92 7.13 23.26
CA TRP A 146 -23.94 8.06 22.14
C TRP A 146 -25.05 9.11 22.29
N GLN A 147 -26.25 8.73 22.72
CA GLN A 147 -27.33 9.69 22.99
C GLN A 147 -26.95 10.71 24.06
N GLU A 148 -26.29 10.27 25.13
CA GLU A 148 -25.79 11.17 26.19
C GLU A 148 -24.75 12.18 25.65
N ALA A 149 -23.79 11.71 24.85
CA ALA A 149 -22.79 12.54 24.19
C ALA A 149 -23.40 13.55 23.20
N ILE A 150 -24.37 13.09 22.39
CA ILE A 150 -25.10 13.94 21.44
C ILE A 150 -25.90 15.01 22.17
N LYS A 151 -26.60 14.64 23.25
CA LYS A 151 -27.38 15.58 24.06
C LYS A 151 -26.47 16.68 24.62
N PHE A 152 -25.36 16.31 25.25
CA PHE A 152 -24.36 17.26 25.74
C PHE A 152 -23.88 18.22 24.64
N ALA A 153 -23.56 17.68 23.45
CA ALA A 153 -23.08 18.50 22.35
C ALA A 153 -24.14 19.45 21.78
N ARG A 154 -25.42 19.06 21.78
CA ARG A 154 -26.54 19.90 21.31
C ARG A 154 -26.91 21.01 22.29
N GLU A 155 -26.68 20.83 23.59
CA GLU A 155 -26.96 21.84 24.62
C GLU A 155 -25.93 22.99 24.64
N GLN A 156 -24.88 22.91 23.81
CA GLN A 156 -23.75 23.84 23.81
C GLN A 156 -23.49 24.36 22.38
N ASP A 157 -23.03 25.61 22.22
CA ASP A 157 -22.56 26.12 20.90
C ASP A 157 -21.07 25.86 20.68
N PHE A 158 -20.70 24.58 20.50
CA PHE A 158 -19.32 24.21 20.21
C PHE A 158 -18.93 24.55 18.79
N SER A 159 -18.05 25.52 18.57
CA SER A 159 -17.53 25.83 17.23
C SER A 159 -16.61 24.76 16.64
N HIS A 160 -15.93 24.00 17.50
CA HIS A 160 -14.90 23.02 17.16
C HIS A 160 -14.94 21.86 18.16
N PHE A 161 -14.32 20.73 17.80
CA PHE A 161 -14.24 19.55 18.64
C PHE A 161 -12.80 19.06 18.81
N LEU A 162 -12.50 18.53 20.00
CA LEU A 162 -11.25 17.87 20.34
C LEU A 162 -11.57 16.51 20.95
N ALA A 163 -10.97 15.44 20.43
CA ALA A 163 -11.05 14.11 21.04
C ALA A 163 -9.66 13.71 21.56
N VAL A 164 -9.55 13.39 22.86
CA VAL A 164 -8.31 12.91 23.49
C VAL A 164 -8.56 11.55 24.11
N GLY A 165 -8.10 10.49 23.47
CA GLY A 165 -8.43 9.12 23.89
C GLY A 165 -8.16 8.06 22.82
N GLY A 166 -8.67 6.86 23.05
CA GLY A 166 -8.65 5.77 22.06
C GLY A 166 -9.78 5.90 21.02
N GLY A 167 -9.99 4.85 20.23
CA GLY A 167 -11.05 4.80 19.20
C GLY A 167 -12.44 5.12 19.74
N SER A 168 -12.82 4.61 20.91
CA SER A 168 -14.14 4.88 21.51
C SER A 168 -14.40 6.37 21.77
N VAL A 169 -13.37 7.12 22.20
CA VAL A 169 -13.46 8.58 22.42
C VAL A 169 -13.60 9.32 21.10
N MET A 170 -12.76 8.99 20.12
CA MET A 170 -12.79 9.63 18.81
C MET A 170 -14.11 9.37 18.09
N ASP A 171 -14.60 8.13 18.10
CA ASP A 171 -15.86 7.72 17.49
C ASP A 171 -17.06 8.43 18.13
N THR A 172 -17.09 8.51 19.47
CA THR A 172 -18.14 9.24 20.19
C THR A 172 -18.11 10.73 19.87
N CYS A 173 -16.93 11.34 19.77
CA CYS A 173 -16.77 12.75 19.42
C CYS A 173 -17.21 13.04 17.97
N LYS A 174 -16.86 12.16 17.02
CA LYS A 174 -17.31 12.24 15.61
C LYS A 174 -18.84 12.26 15.53
N VAL A 175 -19.49 11.36 16.26
CA VAL A 175 -20.95 11.25 16.32
C VAL A 175 -21.58 12.49 16.95
N ALA A 176 -21.05 12.93 18.10
CA ALA A 176 -21.53 14.14 18.76
C ALA A 176 -21.44 15.36 17.83
N ASN A 177 -20.30 15.54 17.14
CA ASN A 177 -20.11 16.59 16.14
C ASN A 177 -21.15 16.51 15.01
N LEU A 178 -21.31 15.33 14.39
CA LEU A 178 -22.29 15.08 13.33
C LEU A 178 -23.69 15.56 13.76
N PHE A 179 -24.16 15.15 14.93
CA PHE A 179 -25.52 15.46 15.37
C PHE A 179 -25.71 16.91 15.85
N THR A 180 -24.64 17.70 16.03
CA THR A 180 -24.78 19.17 16.15
C THR A 180 -25.08 19.86 14.82
N CYS A 181 -24.70 19.25 13.70
CA CYS A 181 -24.99 19.75 12.35
C CYS A 181 -26.37 19.29 11.85
N TYR A 182 -26.97 18.28 12.49
CA TYR A 182 -28.29 17.71 12.20
C TYR A 182 -29.12 17.63 13.49
N PRO A 183 -29.67 18.76 13.99
CA PRO A 183 -30.39 18.80 15.26
C PRO A 183 -31.66 17.95 15.26
N ASP A 184 -32.32 17.80 14.11
CA ASP A 184 -33.59 17.07 13.98
C ASP A 184 -33.42 15.58 13.63
N ALA A 185 -32.19 15.12 13.38
CA ALA A 185 -31.93 13.73 13.05
C ALA A 185 -31.95 12.84 14.30
N ASP A 186 -32.60 11.68 14.18
CA ASP A 186 -32.47 10.59 15.17
C ASP A 186 -31.18 9.79 14.97
N LEU A 187 -30.81 9.01 15.98
CA LEU A 187 -29.53 8.28 16.01
C LEU A 187 -29.33 7.34 14.81
N LEU A 188 -30.40 6.69 14.32
CA LEU A 188 -30.33 5.66 13.28
C LEU A 188 -30.35 6.24 11.86
N GLU A 189 -30.55 7.55 11.68
CA GLU A 189 -30.54 8.24 10.38
C GLU A 189 -29.28 7.90 9.56
N PHE A 190 -28.11 8.01 10.19
CA PHE A 190 -26.82 7.85 9.50
C PHE A 190 -26.20 6.47 9.72
N VAL A 191 -26.73 5.66 10.63
CA VAL A 191 -26.23 4.31 10.89
C VAL A 191 -26.40 3.47 9.63
N ASN A 192 -25.37 2.68 9.30
CA ASN A 192 -25.34 1.90 8.07
C ASN A 192 -26.54 0.94 7.97
N ALA A 193 -27.09 0.82 6.76
CA ALA A 193 -28.06 -0.22 6.43
C ALA A 193 -27.42 -1.62 6.57
N PRO A 194 -28.18 -2.65 6.97
CA PRO A 194 -29.64 -2.66 7.16
C PRO A 194 -30.12 -2.23 8.56
N ILE A 195 -29.23 -1.91 9.50
CA ILE A 195 -29.60 -1.58 10.88
C ILE A 195 -30.17 -0.16 10.98
N GLY A 196 -29.51 0.82 10.35
CA GLY A 196 -30.00 2.18 10.22
C GLY A 196 -30.45 2.52 8.79
N ARG A 197 -30.70 3.81 8.53
CA ARG A 197 -31.13 4.30 7.20
C ARG A 197 -29.98 4.53 6.24
N GLY A 198 -28.76 4.70 6.74
CA GLY A 198 -27.56 4.91 5.93
C GLY A 198 -27.63 6.17 5.08
N THR A 199 -28.34 7.21 5.54
CA THR A 199 -28.52 8.45 4.76
C THR A 199 -27.17 9.11 4.50
N PRO A 200 -26.90 9.60 3.27
CA PRO A 200 -25.68 10.34 2.98
C PRO A 200 -25.54 11.60 3.84
N ILE A 201 -24.33 11.86 4.34
CA ILE A 201 -24.00 13.08 5.08
C ILE A 201 -23.58 14.14 4.06
N ASP A 202 -24.42 15.15 3.86
CA ASP A 202 -24.30 16.21 2.85
C ASP A 202 -23.81 17.57 3.41
N LYS A 203 -23.75 17.72 4.74
CA LYS A 203 -23.26 18.93 5.41
C LYS A 203 -21.78 18.82 5.75
N VAL A 204 -21.11 19.97 5.72
CA VAL A 204 -19.77 20.13 6.29
C VAL A 204 -19.89 20.11 7.82
N LEU A 205 -19.17 19.18 8.46
CA LEU A 205 -19.15 19.06 9.91
C LEU A 205 -18.20 20.10 10.53
N ARG A 206 -18.34 20.36 11.85
CA ARG A 206 -17.44 21.29 12.53
C ARG A 206 -16.02 20.69 12.58
N PRO A 207 -14.94 21.50 12.58
CA PRO A 207 -13.59 20.97 12.64
C PRO A 207 -13.35 20.10 13.88
N LEU A 208 -12.72 18.95 13.69
CA LEU A 208 -12.38 17.97 14.72
C LEU A 208 -10.88 17.70 14.72
N LEU A 209 -10.23 17.87 15.87
CA LEU A 209 -8.86 17.42 16.13
C LEU A 209 -8.88 16.16 17.00
N CYS A 210 -8.01 15.22 16.70
CA CYS A 210 -7.90 13.95 17.42
C CYS A 210 -6.50 13.73 17.97
N VAL A 211 -6.40 13.37 19.25
CA VAL A 211 -5.17 13.05 19.97
C VAL A 211 -5.25 11.58 20.42
N PRO A 212 -4.73 10.63 19.63
CA PRO A 212 -4.78 9.21 19.97
C PRO A 212 -3.92 8.90 21.20
N THR A 213 -4.45 8.07 22.10
CA THR A 213 -3.73 7.54 23.30
C THR A 213 -3.52 6.03 23.24
N THR A 214 -3.99 5.38 22.17
CA THR A 214 -3.77 3.96 21.88
C THR A 214 -3.26 3.77 20.45
N ALA A 215 -2.35 2.82 20.26
CA ALA A 215 -1.75 2.49 18.96
C ALA A 215 -2.51 1.35 18.26
N GLY A 216 -3.76 1.62 17.83
CA GLY A 216 -4.63 0.58 17.24
C GLY A 216 -5.54 1.08 16.12
N THR A 217 -6.63 1.76 16.51
CA THR A 217 -7.78 1.98 15.62
C THR A 217 -7.53 2.85 14.39
N GLY A 218 -6.49 3.70 14.41
CA GLY A 218 -6.27 4.73 13.38
C GLY A 218 -7.44 5.71 13.21
N SER A 219 -8.35 5.79 14.20
CA SER A 219 -9.60 6.55 14.13
C SER A 219 -9.36 8.05 13.90
N GLU A 220 -8.18 8.56 14.23
CA GLU A 220 -7.73 9.91 13.91
C GLU A 220 -7.62 10.21 12.40
N THR A 221 -7.66 9.18 11.54
CA THR A 221 -7.61 9.30 10.07
C THR A 221 -8.84 8.74 9.34
N THR A 222 -9.75 8.06 10.04
CA THR A 222 -10.87 7.36 9.41
C THR A 222 -12.18 8.13 9.52
N GLY A 223 -13.05 7.89 8.54
CA GLY A 223 -14.42 8.41 8.51
C GLY A 223 -15.43 7.41 9.09
N THR A 224 -15.03 6.59 10.04
CA THR A 224 -15.89 5.55 10.64
C THR A 224 -16.05 5.83 12.13
N ALA A 225 -17.25 5.54 12.64
CA ALA A 225 -17.56 5.50 14.07
C ALA A 225 -18.38 4.25 14.36
N ILE A 226 -17.96 3.42 15.32
CA ILE A 226 -18.56 2.12 15.64
C ILE A 226 -19.14 2.12 17.07
N PHE A 227 -20.26 1.43 17.28
CA PHE A 227 -20.88 1.20 18.58
C PHE A 227 -21.48 -0.21 18.67
N ASP A 228 -21.66 -0.70 19.89
CA ASP A 228 -22.42 -1.89 20.24
C ASP A 228 -23.92 -1.60 20.09
N HIS A 229 -24.58 -2.22 19.10
CA HIS A 229 -26.03 -2.17 18.97
C HIS A 229 -26.66 -3.25 19.84
N THR A 230 -27.18 -2.82 20.98
CA THR A 230 -27.66 -3.71 22.06
C THR A 230 -28.81 -4.61 21.62
N ALA A 231 -29.72 -4.11 20.78
CA ALA A 231 -30.89 -4.87 20.34
C ALA A 231 -30.56 -6.05 19.40
N THR A 232 -29.43 -6.01 18.68
CA THR A 232 -29.01 -7.11 17.79
C THR A 232 -27.81 -7.88 18.31
N GLU A 233 -27.34 -7.59 19.53
CA GLU A 233 -26.13 -8.19 20.14
C GLU A 233 -24.91 -8.12 19.19
N SER A 234 -24.78 -7.05 18.41
CA SER A 234 -23.75 -6.91 17.38
C SER A 234 -23.23 -5.48 17.29
N LYS A 235 -22.05 -5.28 16.67
CA LYS A 235 -21.51 -3.95 16.40
C LYS A 235 -22.02 -3.42 15.07
N THR A 236 -22.24 -2.11 15.00
CA THR A 236 -22.57 -1.37 13.78
C THR A 236 -22.02 0.05 13.89
N GLY A 237 -22.32 0.92 12.92
CA GLY A 237 -21.85 2.29 13.00
C GLY A 237 -22.18 3.14 11.80
N ILE A 238 -21.50 4.27 11.71
CA ILE A 238 -21.62 5.25 10.63
C ILE A 238 -20.30 5.26 9.86
N ALA A 239 -20.37 5.20 8.54
CA ALA A 239 -19.18 5.28 7.67
C ALA A 239 -19.37 6.37 6.62
N SER A 240 -18.67 7.49 6.79
CA SER A 240 -18.68 8.61 5.85
C SER A 240 -17.38 9.39 5.88
N ARG A 241 -16.89 9.80 4.72
CA ARG A 241 -15.71 10.68 4.61
C ARG A 241 -15.89 11.98 5.38
N ALA A 242 -17.13 12.45 5.55
CA ALA A 242 -17.46 13.66 6.30
C ALA A 242 -17.08 13.56 7.80
N LEU A 243 -16.98 12.35 8.36
CA LEU A 243 -16.58 12.13 9.75
C LEU A 243 -15.06 12.18 9.98
N ARG A 244 -14.26 12.31 8.91
CA ARG A 244 -12.80 12.33 9.06
C ARG A 244 -12.37 13.54 9.88
N PRO A 245 -11.49 13.36 10.88
CA PRO A 245 -10.90 14.48 11.60
C PRO A 245 -10.15 15.41 10.64
N LEU A 246 -10.12 16.69 10.96
CA LEU A 246 -9.33 17.68 10.23
C LEU A 246 -7.83 17.42 10.42
N LEU A 247 -7.44 17.05 11.65
CA LEU A 247 -6.06 16.80 12.04
C LEU A 247 -5.97 15.71 13.12
N GLY A 248 -5.17 14.69 12.86
CA GLY A 248 -4.67 13.74 13.87
C GLY A 248 -3.32 14.20 14.43
N ILE A 249 -3.23 14.35 15.75
CA ILE A 249 -2.06 14.82 16.49
C ILE A 249 -1.42 13.60 17.17
N VAL A 250 -0.51 12.96 16.45
CA VAL A 250 0.04 11.65 16.76
C VAL A 250 1.35 11.79 17.53
N ASP A 251 1.24 11.80 18.86
CA ASP A 251 2.36 11.99 19.78
C ASP A 251 2.73 10.66 20.48
N PRO A 252 3.95 10.13 20.26
CA PRO A 252 4.40 8.89 20.91
C PRO A 252 4.29 8.90 22.45
N LEU A 253 4.36 10.07 23.09
CA LEU A 253 4.24 10.20 24.55
C LEU A 253 2.85 9.82 25.06
N ASN A 254 1.81 9.98 24.24
CA ASN A 254 0.43 9.75 24.65
C ASN A 254 0.10 8.27 24.91
N THR A 255 0.99 7.36 24.51
CA THR A 255 0.82 5.90 24.67
C THR A 255 1.69 5.30 25.78
N GLU A 256 2.44 6.12 26.53
CA GLU A 256 3.41 5.68 27.53
C GLU A 256 2.79 4.94 28.72
N THR A 257 1.62 5.40 29.15
CA THR A 257 0.88 4.82 30.28
C THR A 257 -0.05 3.69 29.87
N CYS A 258 -0.16 3.40 28.57
CA CYS A 258 -1.04 2.35 28.05
C CYS A 258 -0.56 0.96 28.53
N PRO A 259 -1.44 0.13 29.14
CA PRO A 259 -1.08 -1.19 29.61
C PRO A 259 -0.64 -2.13 28.47
N THR A 260 0.27 -3.06 28.76
CA THR A 260 0.79 -4.01 27.75
C THR A 260 -0.32 -4.78 27.04
N ALA A 261 -1.34 -5.25 27.75
CA ALA A 261 -2.46 -5.98 27.15
C ALA A 261 -3.27 -5.11 26.17
N VAL A 262 -3.41 -3.81 26.46
CA VAL A 262 -4.07 -2.86 25.57
C VAL A 262 -3.20 -2.58 24.35
N HIS A 263 -1.88 -2.43 24.51
CA HIS A 263 -0.93 -2.33 23.39
C HIS A 263 -0.97 -3.55 22.49
N VAL A 264 -0.98 -4.76 23.05
CA VAL A 264 -1.06 -6.01 22.28
C VAL A 264 -2.38 -6.08 21.52
N SER A 265 -3.52 -5.88 22.21
CA SER A 265 -4.81 -5.90 21.53
C SER A 265 -4.91 -4.82 20.45
N ALA A 266 -4.43 -3.60 20.71
CA ALA A 266 -4.45 -2.51 19.75
C ALA A 266 -3.54 -2.81 18.54
N GLY A 267 -2.35 -3.35 18.77
CA GLY A 267 -1.45 -3.74 17.70
C GLY A 267 -1.95 -4.90 16.84
N LEU A 268 -2.70 -5.85 17.43
CA LEU A 268 -3.40 -6.88 16.65
C LEU A 268 -4.43 -6.26 15.71
N ASP A 269 -5.16 -5.24 16.18
CA ASP A 269 -6.08 -4.48 15.33
C ASP A 269 -5.33 -3.86 14.14
N VAL A 270 -4.17 -3.23 14.36
CA VAL A 270 -3.30 -2.71 13.28
C VAL A 270 -2.88 -3.81 12.31
N LEU A 271 -2.47 -4.97 12.83
CA LEU A 271 -2.03 -6.11 12.02
C LEU A 271 -3.14 -6.53 11.05
N PHE A 272 -4.36 -6.70 11.55
CA PHE A 272 -5.48 -7.17 10.74
C PHE A 272 -6.09 -6.07 9.89
N HIS A 273 -6.05 -4.79 10.31
CA HIS A 273 -6.33 -3.67 9.41
C HIS A 273 -5.43 -3.77 8.17
N ALA A 274 -4.12 -3.91 8.36
CA ALA A 274 -3.14 -3.93 7.29
C ALA A 274 -3.22 -5.19 6.42
N LEU A 275 -3.41 -6.37 7.02
CA LEU A 275 -3.57 -7.61 6.28
C LEU A 275 -4.84 -7.58 5.43
N GLU A 276 -5.99 -7.28 6.04
CA GLU A 276 -7.28 -7.33 5.34
C GLU A 276 -7.40 -6.26 4.26
N SER A 277 -6.90 -5.05 4.50
CA SER A 277 -6.91 -3.99 3.48
C SER A 277 -6.01 -4.33 2.29
N TYR A 278 -4.89 -5.02 2.52
CA TYR A 278 -3.97 -5.45 1.46
C TYR A 278 -4.52 -6.63 0.65
N THR A 279 -5.32 -7.50 1.26
CA THR A 279 -5.87 -8.71 0.63
C THR A 279 -7.32 -8.59 0.19
N ALA A 280 -8.03 -7.51 0.52
CA ALA A 280 -9.40 -7.24 0.07
C ALA A 280 -9.59 -7.41 -1.45
N ILE A 281 -10.85 -7.51 -1.90
CA ILE A 281 -11.13 -7.51 -3.34
C ILE A 281 -10.51 -6.27 -4.00
N PRO A 282 -9.98 -6.39 -5.23
CA PRO A 282 -9.56 -5.23 -6.01
C PRO A 282 -10.67 -4.18 -6.12
N TYR A 283 -10.33 -2.89 -6.07
CA TYR A 283 -11.34 -1.84 -6.14
C TYR A 283 -12.23 -1.93 -7.38
N ASN A 284 -11.67 -2.41 -8.50
CA ASN A 284 -12.36 -2.59 -9.77
C ASN A 284 -13.20 -3.88 -9.86
N GLU A 285 -13.22 -4.68 -8.80
CA GLU A 285 -14.12 -5.84 -8.65
C GLU A 285 -15.32 -5.50 -7.75
N ARG A 286 -15.27 -4.37 -7.03
CA ARG A 286 -16.36 -3.91 -6.16
C ARG A 286 -17.60 -3.59 -6.99
N THR A 287 -18.75 -4.00 -6.45
CA THR A 287 -20.05 -3.81 -7.10
C THR A 287 -21.15 -3.61 -6.04
N PRO A 288 -22.26 -2.89 -6.34
CA PRO A 288 -22.48 -2.07 -7.53
C PRO A 288 -21.63 -0.79 -7.52
N ARG A 289 -21.24 -0.33 -8.71
CA ARG A 289 -20.69 1.02 -8.91
C ARG A 289 -21.75 2.07 -8.50
N PRO A 290 -21.38 3.13 -7.76
CA PRO A 290 -22.32 4.18 -7.42
C PRO A 290 -22.78 4.92 -8.68
N ALA A 291 -24.04 5.35 -8.70
CA ALA A 291 -24.59 6.14 -9.80
C ALA A 291 -23.97 7.55 -9.86
N ASN A 292 -23.55 8.07 -8.70
CA ASN A 292 -22.89 9.37 -8.55
C ASN A 292 -21.59 9.22 -7.75
N PRO A 293 -20.46 9.84 -8.16
CA PRO A 293 -19.21 9.81 -7.42
C PRO A 293 -19.33 10.16 -5.92
N ILE A 294 -20.23 11.06 -5.53
CA ILE A 294 -20.44 11.43 -4.11
C ILE A 294 -20.96 10.26 -3.26
N GLN A 295 -21.60 9.27 -3.89
CA GLN A 295 -22.12 8.07 -3.25
C GLN A 295 -21.08 6.94 -3.19
N ARG A 296 -19.83 7.18 -3.64
CA ARG A 296 -18.78 6.18 -3.54
C ARG A 296 -18.50 5.88 -2.07
N PRO A 297 -18.51 4.62 -1.63
CA PRO A 297 -18.29 4.29 -0.23
C PRO A 297 -16.89 4.67 0.23
N ALA A 298 -16.70 4.85 1.54
CA ALA A 298 -15.40 5.09 2.14
C ALA A 298 -14.45 3.89 1.89
N TYR A 299 -14.97 2.67 2.04
CA TYR A 299 -14.24 1.44 1.76
C TYR A 299 -14.50 1.00 0.33
N GLN A 300 -13.43 0.84 -0.44
CA GLN A 300 -13.53 0.75 -1.90
C GLN A 300 -12.91 -0.52 -2.47
N GLY A 301 -12.38 -1.41 -1.64
CA GLY A 301 -11.49 -2.49 -2.05
C GLY A 301 -10.04 -2.04 -2.15
N ARG A 302 -9.11 -3.00 -2.18
CA ARG A 302 -7.68 -2.72 -2.25
C ARG A 302 -7.34 -1.93 -3.52
N ASN A 303 -6.42 -0.99 -3.38
CA ASN A 303 -5.98 -0.13 -4.47
C ASN A 303 -4.49 0.23 -4.32
N PRO A 304 -3.80 0.65 -5.40
CA PRO A 304 -2.36 0.90 -5.36
C PRO A 304 -1.92 1.93 -4.31
N ILE A 305 -2.80 2.86 -3.92
CA ILE A 305 -2.49 3.86 -2.90
C ILE A 305 -2.63 3.24 -1.50
N SER A 306 -3.75 2.58 -1.20
CA SER A 306 -3.95 1.93 0.10
C SER A 306 -2.91 0.86 0.38
N ASP A 307 -2.43 0.18 -0.66
CA ASP A 307 -1.42 -0.87 -0.57
C ASP A 307 -0.11 -0.36 0.04
N VAL A 308 0.32 0.86 -0.31
CA VAL A 308 1.54 1.48 0.24
C VAL A 308 1.45 1.60 1.76
N PHE A 309 0.34 2.14 2.24
CA PHE A 309 0.11 2.34 3.68
C PHE A 309 -0.08 1.00 4.41
N SER A 310 -0.84 0.08 3.82
CA SER A 310 -1.15 -1.23 4.40
C SER A 310 0.12 -2.08 4.53
N LEU A 311 0.92 -2.19 3.47
CA LEU A 311 2.17 -2.95 3.51
C LEU A 311 3.18 -2.34 4.49
N TRP A 312 3.29 -1.02 4.56
CA TRP A 312 4.18 -0.37 5.49
C TRP A 312 3.76 -0.64 6.95
N ALA A 313 2.47 -0.46 7.25
CA ALA A 313 1.91 -0.73 8.58
C ALA A 313 2.07 -2.20 8.97
N LEU A 314 1.86 -3.14 8.04
CA LEU A 314 2.09 -4.57 8.25
C LEU A 314 3.55 -4.86 8.64
N LYS A 315 4.51 -4.33 7.87
CA LYS A 315 5.94 -4.50 8.14
C LYS A 315 6.36 -3.91 9.49
N GLN A 316 5.84 -2.74 9.85
CA GLN A 316 6.12 -2.14 11.16
C GLN A 316 5.51 -2.97 12.29
N THR A 317 4.26 -3.41 12.13
CA THR A 317 3.54 -4.17 13.16
C THR A 317 4.22 -5.50 13.44
N VAL A 318 4.59 -6.26 12.40
CA VAL A 318 5.32 -7.52 12.55
C VAL A 318 6.67 -7.32 13.25
N LYS A 319 7.34 -6.20 12.99
CA LYS A 319 8.65 -5.89 13.60
C LYS A 319 8.54 -5.42 15.06
N TYR A 320 7.59 -4.53 15.38
CA TYR A 320 7.59 -3.79 16.64
C TYR A 320 6.56 -4.29 17.66
N LEU A 321 5.47 -4.93 17.24
CA LEU A 321 4.47 -5.43 18.19
C LEU A 321 5.03 -6.46 19.18
N PRO A 322 5.85 -7.45 18.76
CA PRO A 322 6.48 -8.37 19.72
C PRO A 322 7.44 -7.68 20.70
N ARG A 323 8.05 -6.55 20.30
CA ARG A 323 8.90 -5.74 21.19
C ARG A 323 8.06 -5.07 22.27
N VAL A 324 6.96 -4.39 21.89
CA VAL A 324 6.04 -3.76 22.85
C VAL A 324 5.41 -4.78 23.79
N ALA A 325 5.10 -5.98 23.29
CA ALA A 325 4.55 -7.07 24.11
C ALA A 325 5.53 -7.55 25.19
N ARG A 326 6.84 -7.59 24.89
CA ARG A 326 7.89 -8.01 25.83
C ARG A 326 8.32 -6.90 26.77
N ASP A 327 8.42 -5.67 26.26
CA ASP A 327 8.84 -4.50 27.00
C ASP A 327 8.00 -3.27 26.60
N ARG A 328 7.05 -2.90 27.46
CA ARG A 328 6.21 -1.72 27.26
C ARG A 328 6.99 -0.40 27.33
N THR A 329 8.20 -0.39 27.88
CA THR A 329 9.01 0.82 28.04
C THR A 329 9.80 1.17 26.78
N ASP A 330 9.88 0.25 25.81
CA ASP A 330 10.51 0.45 24.50
C ASP A 330 9.83 1.60 23.72
N SER A 331 10.39 2.80 23.84
CA SER A 331 9.83 4.03 23.27
C SER A 331 9.85 4.03 21.75
N GLU A 332 10.87 3.43 21.13
CA GLU A 332 10.94 3.26 19.68
C GLU A 332 9.79 2.37 19.21
N ALA A 333 9.62 1.20 19.81
CA ALA A 333 8.58 0.26 19.41
C ALA A 333 7.18 0.84 19.62
N ARG A 334 6.93 1.54 20.73
CA ARG A 334 5.66 2.25 20.96
C ARG A 334 5.40 3.34 19.91
N GLY A 335 6.40 4.19 19.64
CA GLY A 335 6.27 5.25 18.65
C GLY A 335 6.02 4.70 17.24
N GLN A 336 6.69 3.61 16.86
CA GLN A 336 6.49 2.95 15.57
C GLN A 336 5.14 2.25 15.49
N MET A 337 4.66 1.63 16.57
CA MET A 337 3.31 1.05 16.60
C MET A 337 2.22 2.11 16.48
N LEU A 338 2.40 3.27 17.12
CA LEU A 338 1.46 4.39 17.00
C LEU A 338 1.42 4.91 15.55
N LEU A 339 2.59 5.09 14.92
CA LEU A 339 2.66 5.50 13.52
C LEU A 339 2.09 4.42 12.57
N ALA A 340 2.32 3.14 12.87
CA ALA A 340 1.74 2.01 12.13
C ALA A 340 0.21 2.02 12.20
N ALA A 341 -0.37 2.33 13.37
CA ALA A 341 -1.82 2.47 13.53
C ALA A 341 -2.39 3.59 12.64
N THR A 342 -1.74 4.75 12.60
CA THR A 342 -2.12 5.86 11.73
C THR A 342 -2.03 5.47 10.25
N PHE A 343 -0.95 4.80 9.83
CA PHE A 343 -0.78 4.35 8.45
C PHE A 343 -1.81 3.28 8.07
N ALA A 344 -2.07 2.31 8.95
CA ALA A 344 -3.14 1.35 8.75
C ALA A 344 -4.48 2.10 8.57
N GLY A 345 -4.78 3.08 9.43
CA GLY A 345 -5.93 3.97 9.34
C GLY A 345 -6.12 4.60 7.96
N ILE A 346 -5.05 5.13 7.36
CA ILE A 346 -5.09 5.70 5.99
C ILE A 346 -5.33 4.60 4.94
N GLY A 347 -4.68 3.44 5.09
CA GLY A 347 -4.82 2.30 4.20
C GLY A 347 -6.23 1.70 4.21
N PHE A 348 -6.64 1.11 5.33
CA PHE A 348 -7.96 0.49 5.48
C PHE A 348 -9.09 1.52 5.44
N GLY A 349 -8.85 2.78 5.85
CA GLY A 349 -9.84 3.84 5.75
C GLY A 349 -10.26 4.17 4.30
N ASN A 350 -9.54 3.66 3.30
CA ASN A 350 -9.86 3.78 1.88
C ASN A 350 -10.10 2.43 1.18
N ALA A 351 -9.41 1.36 1.59
CA ALA A 351 -9.63 0.02 1.06
C ALA A 351 -10.79 -0.73 1.74
N GLY A 352 -10.87 -0.61 3.06
CA GLY A 352 -11.71 -1.39 3.95
C GLY A 352 -10.99 -2.60 4.54
N VAL A 353 -11.75 -3.36 5.32
CA VAL A 353 -11.38 -4.62 5.98
C VAL A 353 -12.43 -5.68 5.65
N HIS A 354 -12.23 -6.93 6.05
CA HIS A 354 -13.10 -8.04 5.63
C HIS A 354 -13.45 -9.03 6.76
N LEU A 355 -13.28 -10.34 6.50
CA LEU A 355 -13.82 -11.45 7.29
C LEU A 355 -13.42 -11.43 8.78
N CYS A 356 -12.18 -11.11 9.14
CA CYS A 356 -11.72 -11.06 10.53
C CYS A 356 -12.52 -10.00 11.30
N HIS A 357 -12.62 -8.78 10.77
CA HIS A 357 -13.45 -7.75 11.39
C HIS A 357 -14.93 -8.14 11.39
N GLY A 358 -15.46 -8.71 10.31
CA GLY A 358 -16.85 -9.17 10.23
C GLY A 358 -17.21 -10.23 11.29
N MET A 359 -16.32 -11.21 11.50
CA MET A 359 -16.48 -12.28 12.49
C MET A 359 -16.21 -11.78 13.92
N SER A 360 -15.36 -10.78 14.09
CA SER A 360 -15.02 -10.23 15.41
C SER A 360 -16.22 -9.64 16.15
N TYR A 361 -17.23 -9.15 15.41
CA TYR A 361 -18.40 -8.49 15.98
C TYR A 361 -19.29 -9.48 16.74
N PRO A 362 -19.76 -10.61 16.17
CA PRO A 362 -20.47 -11.61 16.94
C PRO A 362 -19.58 -12.31 17.98
N ILE A 363 -18.27 -12.49 17.74
CA ILE A 363 -17.36 -13.04 18.75
C ILE A 363 -17.33 -12.17 20.02
N SER A 364 -17.33 -10.84 19.86
CA SER A 364 -17.36 -9.91 20.99
C SER A 364 -18.78 -9.77 21.58
N GLY A 365 -19.79 -9.55 20.72
CA GLY A 365 -21.18 -9.32 21.14
C GLY A 365 -21.81 -10.52 21.88
N LEU A 366 -21.57 -11.73 21.39
CA LEU A 366 -22.10 -12.96 22.00
C LEU A 366 -21.25 -13.45 23.18
N ASN A 367 -20.14 -12.79 23.52
CA ASN A 367 -19.30 -13.18 24.67
C ASN A 367 -20.10 -13.13 25.97
N LYS A 368 -21.02 -12.16 26.10
CA LYS A 368 -21.89 -12.01 27.28
C LYS A 368 -22.79 -13.24 27.48
N LYS A 369 -23.15 -13.92 26.39
CA LYS A 369 -24.08 -15.06 26.38
C LYS A 369 -23.35 -16.40 26.43
N PHE A 370 -22.33 -16.57 25.59
CA PHE A 370 -21.68 -17.86 25.37
C PHE A 370 -20.27 -17.90 25.98
N GLY A 371 -19.32 -17.14 25.42
CA GLY A 371 -17.89 -17.27 25.77
C GLY A 371 -17.58 -16.96 27.23
N LYS A 372 -18.22 -15.93 27.79
CA LYS A 372 -18.01 -15.38 29.15
C LYS A 372 -16.52 -15.15 29.46
N TYR A 373 -15.72 -14.89 28.44
CA TYR A 373 -14.29 -14.68 28.58
C TYR A 373 -14.04 -13.32 29.22
N GLN A 374 -13.19 -13.31 30.24
CA GLN A 374 -12.62 -12.11 30.85
C GLN A 374 -11.15 -12.04 30.44
N HIS A 375 -10.77 -11.02 29.68
CA HIS A 375 -9.37 -10.86 29.33
C HIS A 375 -8.54 -10.46 30.58
N PRO A 376 -7.49 -11.21 30.94
CA PRO A 376 -6.78 -11.02 32.22
C PRO A 376 -6.07 -9.67 32.33
N GLY A 377 -5.71 -9.06 31.21
CA GLY A 377 -5.07 -7.73 31.17
C GLY A 377 -6.03 -6.54 31.03
N TYR A 378 -7.35 -6.75 31.17
CA TYR A 378 -8.35 -5.67 31.09
C TYR A 378 -9.13 -5.57 32.41
N GLU A 379 -8.99 -4.43 33.07
CA GLU A 379 -9.68 -4.10 34.32
C GLU A 379 -11.04 -3.46 34.02
N VAL A 380 -12.03 -4.32 33.76
CA VAL A 380 -13.43 -3.91 33.53
C VAL A 380 -14.38 -4.77 34.37
N ASP A 381 -15.57 -4.25 34.64
CA ASP A 381 -16.60 -4.87 35.49
C ASP A 381 -17.44 -5.96 34.78
N HIS A 382 -17.10 -6.33 33.55
CA HIS A 382 -17.84 -7.29 32.74
C HIS A 382 -16.94 -8.12 31.82
N PRO A 383 -17.35 -9.37 31.46
CA PRO A 383 -16.65 -10.19 30.49
C PRO A 383 -16.41 -9.48 29.15
N ILE A 384 -15.15 -9.41 28.73
CA ILE A 384 -14.72 -8.75 27.51
C ILE A 384 -13.75 -9.62 26.71
N VAL A 385 -14.02 -9.71 25.40
CA VAL A 385 -13.00 -10.05 24.40
C VAL A 385 -12.63 -8.72 23.72
N PRO A 386 -11.42 -8.17 23.99
CA PRO A 386 -10.97 -6.93 23.39
C PRO A 386 -11.00 -7.00 21.86
N HIS A 387 -11.31 -5.89 21.18
CA HIS A 387 -11.57 -5.90 19.74
C HIS A 387 -10.45 -6.54 18.91
N GLY A 388 -9.20 -6.11 19.07
CA GLY A 388 -8.10 -6.68 18.28
C GLY A 388 -7.84 -8.16 18.60
N VAL A 389 -8.14 -8.62 19.83
CA VAL A 389 -8.13 -10.05 20.16
C VAL A 389 -9.26 -10.77 19.41
N SER A 390 -10.49 -10.25 19.42
CA SER A 390 -11.60 -10.90 18.71
C SER A 390 -11.40 -10.94 17.18
N VAL A 391 -10.75 -9.93 16.61
CA VAL A 391 -10.34 -9.91 15.19
C VAL A 391 -9.25 -10.97 14.92
N ALA A 392 -8.28 -11.10 15.81
CA ALA A 392 -7.14 -11.99 15.60
C ALA A 392 -7.48 -13.48 15.62
N LEU A 393 -8.47 -13.90 16.41
CA LEU A 393 -8.79 -15.31 16.65
C LEU A 393 -9.13 -16.09 15.37
N THR A 394 -9.79 -15.46 14.41
CA THR A 394 -10.16 -16.08 13.12
C THR A 394 -9.09 -15.87 12.05
N GLY A 395 -8.10 -15.02 12.31
CA GLY A 395 -7.09 -14.59 11.36
C GLY A 395 -6.45 -15.73 10.56
N PRO A 396 -5.81 -16.72 11.20
CA PRO A 396 -5.18 -17.83 10.49
C PRO A 396 -6.13 -18.52 9.49
N ALA A 397 -7.35 -18.86 9.92
CA ALA A 397 -8.33 -19.55 9.08
C ALA A 397 -8.87 -18.67 7.94
N VAL A 398 -9.05 -17.37 8.20
CA VAL A 398 -9.45 -16.40 7.17
C VAL A 398 -8.39 -16.31 6.07
N PHE A 399 -7.11 -16.17 6.43
CA PHE A 399 -6.05 -16.01 5.42
C PHE A 399 -5.69 -17.31 4.70
N ASP A 400 -5.94 -18.48 5.30
CA ASP A 400 -5.95 -19.76 4.58
C ASP A 400 -7.04 -19.78 3.49
N PHE A 401 -8.25 -19.33 3.84
CA PHE A 401 -9.38 -19.27 2.93
C PHE A 401 -9.21 -18.24 1.81
N THR A 402 -8.67 -17.04 2.10
CA THR A 402 -8.53 -15.97 1.12
C THR A 402 -7.31 -16.12 0.21
N ALA A 403 -6.32 -16.95 0.58
CA ALA A 403 -5.08 -17.10 -0.18
C ALA A 403 -5.25 -17.37 -1.69
N PRO A 404 -6.15 -18.28 -2.13
CA PRO A 404 -6.37 -18.56 -3.54
C PRO A 404 -6.82 -17.34 -4.38
N SER A 405 -7.37 -16.29 -3.75
CA SER A 405 -7.82 -15.08 -4.45
C SER A 405 -6.68 -14.16 -4.91
N ALA A 406 -5.52 -14.24 -4.25
CA ALA A 406 -4.32 -13.47 -4.58
C ALA A 406 -3.07 -14.13 -3.99
N PRO A 407 -2.61 -15.28 -4.53
CA PRO A 407 -1.51 -16.05 -3.97
C PRO A 407 -0.23 -15.22 -3.79
N ASP A 408 0.13 -14.40 -4.79
CA ASP A 408 1.33 -13.54 -4.75
C ASP A 408 1.34 -12.59 -3.54
N ARG A 409 0.19 -11.97 -3.23
CA ARG A 409 0.07 -11.08 -2.07
C ARG A 409 0.20 -11.84 -0.76
N HIS A 410 -0.34 -13.06 -0.71
CA HIS A 410 -0.25 -13.92 0.47
C HIS A 410 1.19 -14.45 0.66
N ARG A 411 1.95 -14.68 -0.42
CA ARG A 411 3.40 -14.94 -0.34
C ARG A 411 4.17 -13.76 0.25
N GLU A 412 3.86 -12.53 -0.19
CA GLU A 412 4.49 -11.33 0.37
C GLU A 412 4.17 -11.19 1.86
N VAL A 413 2.92 -11.44 2.26
CA VAL A 413 2.52 -11.49 3.68
C VAL A 413 3.35 -12.53 4.45
N ALA A 414 3.46 -13.77 3.94
CA ALA A 414 4.27 -14.80 4.57
C ALA A 414 5.75 -14.38 4.70
N ALA A 415 6.32 -13.78 3.67
CA ALA A 415 7.69 -13.29 3.66
C ALA A 415 7.93 -12.18 4.71
N ILE A 416 6.94 -11.29 4.92
CA ILE A 416 7.01 -10.26 5.95
C ILE A 416 7.08 -10.89 7.35
N PHE A 417 6.27 -11.93 7.64
CA PHE A 417 6.33 -12.66 8.91
C PHE A 417 7.67 -13.39 9.12
N ASP A 418 8.37 -13.77 8.04
CA ASP A 418 9.72 -14.36 8.11
C ASP A 418 10.84 -13.32 8.21
N GLY A 419 10.51 -12.03 8.31
CA GLY A 419 11.47 -10.94 8.46
C GLY A 419 12.10 -10.46 7.16
N TYR A 420 11.65 -10.95 6.00
CA TYR A 420 12.13 -10.46 4.71
C TYR A 420 11.50 -9.10 4.39
N GLN A 421 12.35 -8.09 4.17
CA GLN A 421 11.92 -6.76 3.75
C GLN A 421 12.54 -6.40 2.40
N ASN A 422 11.71 -5.91 1.47
CA ASN A 422 12.07 -5.43 0.12
C ASN A 422 12.40 -6.50 -0.94
N GLY A 423 11.51 -7.48 -1.12
CA GLY A 423 11.57 -8.37 -2.28
C GLY A 423 12.73 -9.37 -2.28
N SER A 424 13.48 -9.50 -1.18
CA SER A 424 14.30 -10.69 -0.93
C SER A 424 13.36 -11.83 -0.51
N GLU A 425 12.52 -12.30 -1.42
CA GLU A 425 11.76 -13.51 -1.16
C GLU A 425 12.78 -14.64 -0.93
N SER A 426 12.58 -15.43 0.14
CA SER A 426 13.18 -16.76 0.15
C SER A 426 12.77 -17.43 -1.16
N THR A 427 13.74 -17.97 -1.91
CA THR A 427 13.47 -18.73 -3.13
C THR A 427 12.46 -19.85 -2.89
N ASP A 428 12.31 -20.30 -1.65
CA ASP A 428 11.43 -21.40 -1.28
C ASP A 428 9.96 -20.93 -1.17
N ILE A 429 9.71 -19.72 -0.64
CA ILE A 429 8.35 -19.14 -0.61
C ILE A 429 7.87 -18.84 -2.03
N ALA A 430 8.75 -18.31 -2.90
CA ALA A 430 8.43 -18.02 -4.29
C ALA A 430 8.09 -19.28 -5.10
N ARG A 431 8.71 -20.43 -4.78
CA ARG A 431 8.53 -21.71 -5.49
C ARG A 431 7.36 -22.56 -4.98
N LEU A 432 6.81 -22.26 -3.81
CA LEU A 432 5.71 -23.03 -3.23
C LEU A 432 4.51 -23.04 -4.20
N PRO A 433 3.77 -24.14 -4.41
CA PRO A 433 2.56 -24.10 -5.23
C PRO A 433 1.48 -23.16 -4.65
N ASP A 434 0.69 -22.50 -5.50
CA ASP A 434 -0.37 -21.56 -5.05
C ASP A 434 -1.34 -22.19 -4.05
N ALA A 435 -1.64 -23.48 -4.22
CA ALA A 435 -2.53 -24.24 -3.34
C ALA A 435 -1.99 -24.41 -1.90
N GLU A 436 -0.68 -24.27 -1.69
CA GLU A 436 -0.04 -24.44 -0.38
C GLU A 436 0.20 -23.10 0.34
N VAL A 437 0.04 -21.97 -0.36
CA VAL A 437 0.26 -20.62 0.21
C VAL A 437 -0.66 -20.33 1.39
N GLY A 438 -1.93 -20.78 1.33
CA GLY A 438 -2.89 -20.59 2.42
C GLY A 438 -2.43 -21.22 3.74
N SER A 439 -1.96 -22.46 3.69
CA SER A 439 -1.44 -23.16 4.86
C SER A 439 -0.15 -22.53 5.39
N LEU A 440 0.71 -22.01 4.51
CA LEU A 440 1.90 -21.28 4.91
C LEU A 440 1.54 -20.02 5.71
N VAL A 441 0.63 -19.19 5.19
CA VAL A 441 0.20 -17.94 5.86
C VAL A 441 -0.52 -18.24 7.16
N TYR A 442 -1.38 -19.27 7.19
CA TYR A 442 -2.01 -19.76 8.42
C TYR A 442 -0.96 -19.97 9.52
N ASP A 443 0.08 -20.74 9.23
CA ASP A 443 1.11 -21.10 10.21
C ASP A 443 1.91 -19.88 10.69
N ARG A 444 2.16 -18.91 9.81
CA ARG A 444 2.88 -17.67 10.16
C ARG A 444 2.07 -16.78 11.08
N ILE A 445 0.79 -16.54 10.74
CA ILE A 445 -0.11 -15.76 11.59
C ILE A 445 -0.29 -16.48 12.92
N ALA A 446 -0.56 -17.79 12.92
CA ALA A 446 -0.76 -18.56 14.14
C ALA A 446 0.45 -18.52 15.08
N ARG A 447 1.68 -18.62 14.55
CA ARG A 447 2.91 -18.48 15.34
C ARG A 447 3.07 -17.08 15.92
N PHE A 448 2.85 -16.05 15.10
CA PHE A 448 2.93 -14.66 15.55
C PHE A 448 1.93 -14.36 16.68
N LEU A 449 0.68 -14.84 16.54
CA LEU A 449 -0.34 -14.70 17.59
C LEU A 449 0.04 -15.45 18.87
N ALA A 450 0.63 -16.64 18.76
CA ALA A 450 1.09 -17.41 19.92
C ALA A 450 2.24 -16.71 20.66
N GLU A 451 3.19 -16.09 19.92
CA GLU A 451 4.29 -15.30 20.50
C GLU A 451 3.77 -14.11 21.31
N LEU A 452 2.65 -13.52 20.89
CA LEU A 452 2.00 -12.40 21.58
C LEU A 452 1.08 -12.82 22.73
N GLY A 453 0.94 -14.12 23.00
CA GLY A 453 0.10 -14.64 24.08
C GLY A 453 -1.41 -14.56 23.79
N VAL A 454 -1.80 -14.46 22.51
CA VAL A 454 -3.23 -14.45 22.13
C VAL A 454 -3.85 -15.83 22.40
N PRO A 455 -5.07 -15.89 22.98
CA PRO A 455 -5.77 -17.16 23.16
C PRO A 455 -5.85 -17.96 21.86
N ARG A 456 -5.52 -19.24 21.92
CA ARG A 456 -5.45 -20.09 20.72
C ARG A 456 -6.83 -20.60 20.32
N GLY A 457 -7.47 -19.85 19.41
CA GLY A 457 -8.75 -20.21 18.83
C GLY A 457 -9.96 -19.91 19.72
N LEU A 458 -11.15 -20.07 19.16
CA LEU A 458 -12.42 -19.71 19.78
C LEU A 458 -12.73 -20.54 21.04
N GLU A 459 -12.24 -21.78 21.09
CA GLU A 459 -12.42 -22.66 22.26
C GLU A 459 -11.80 -22.07 23.53
N LYS A 460 -10.63 -21.43 23.42
CA LYS A 460 -9.92 -20.84 24.57
C LYS A 460 -10.63 -19.64 25.19
N ILE A 461 -11.58 -19.05 24.48
CA ILE A 461 -12.44 -17.98 24.98
C ILE A 461 -13.87 -18.45 25.23
N GLY A 462 -14.08 -19.76 25.36
CA GLY A 462 -15.34 -20.36 25.82
C GLY A 462 -16.38 -20.67 24.72
N TYR A 463 -16.07 -20.44 23.44
CA TYR A 463 -16.96 -20.86 22.35
C TYR A 463 -16.82 -22.36 22.07
N LYS A 464 -17.93 -22.99 21.68
CA LYS A 464 -18.02 -24.41 21.35
C LYS A 464 -18.52 -24.55 19.91
N GLN A 465 -18.36 -25.73 19.33
CA GLN A 465 -18.86 -26.04 17.99
C GLN A 465 -20.37 -25.75 17.84
N GLU A 466 -21.18 -26.01 18.88
CA GLU A 466 -22.61 -25.70 18.90
C GLU A 466 -22.94 -24.20 18.78
N HIS A 467 -21.97 -23.32 19.03
CA HIS A 467 -22.13 -21.86 18.90
C HIS A 467 -21.78 -21.33 17.49
N VAL A 468 -21.21 -22.15 16.60
CA VAL A 468 -20.80 -21.70 15.25
C VAL A 468 -21.96 -21.09 14.48
N GLU A 469 -23.14 -21.71 14.50
CA GLU A 469 -24.31 -21.20 13.79
C GLU A 469 -24.72 -19.80 14.27
N ALA A 470 -24.63 -19.55 15.59
CA ALA A 470 -24.92 -18.23 16.15
C ALA A 470 -23.89 -17.18 15.71
N LEU A 471 -22.61 -17.56 15.65
CA LEU A 471 -21.54 -16.69 15.15
C LEU A 471 -21.70 -16.37 13.66
N VAL A 472 -22.06 -17.35 12.83
CA VAL A 472 -22.37 -17.14 11.40
C VAL A 472 -23.54 -16.17 11.25
N LYS A 473 -24.64 -16.42 11.96
CA LYS A 473 -25.84 -15.56 11.94
C LYS A 473 -25.54 -14.12 12.34
N GLY A 474 -24.65 -13.90 13.31
CA GLY A 474 -24.22 -12.56 13.71
C GLY A 474 -23.18 -11.93 12.76
N THR A 475 -22.49 -12.72 11.94
CA THR A 475 -21.52 -12.26 10.94
C THR A 475 -22.22 -11.73 9.68
N ILE A 476 -23.24 -12.45 9.18
CA ILE A 476 -23.94 -12.13 7.92
C ILE A 476 -24.41 -10.65 7.79
N PRO A 477 -24.96 -10.01 8.84
CA PRO A 477 -25.38 -8.60 8.77
C PRO A 477 -24.25 -7.61 8.50
N GLN A 478 -22.98 -8.01 8.65
CA GLN A 478 -21.79 -7.15 8.51
C GLN A 478 -21.40 -6.90 7.04
N ARG A 479 -22.40 -6.56 6.19
CA ARG A 479 -22.25 -6.41 4.73
C ARG A 479 -21.11 -5.49 4.32
N ARG A 480 -20.94 -4.36 5.02
CA ARG A 480 -19.89 -3.36 4.74
C ARG A 480 -18.48 -3.97 4.63
N VAL A 481 -18.18 -4.98 5.44
CA VAL A 481 -16.87 -5.65 5.45
C VAL A 481 -16.91 -6.98 4.69
N LEU A 482 -18.03 -7.71 4.73
CA LEU A 482 -18.17 -8.98 3.99
C LEU A 482 -18.20 -8.79 2.47
N ASP A 483 -18.72 -7.67 1.97
CA ASP A 483 -18.73 -7.34 0.54
C ASP A 483 -17.32 -7.07 -0.02
N LEU A 484 -16.32 -6.91 0.86
CA LEU A 484 -14.92 -6.73 0.52
C LEU A 484 -14.10 -8.01 0.67
N ALA A 485 -14.72 -9.08 1.19
CA ALA A 485 -14.08 -10.37 1.40
C ALA A 485 -13.86 -11.09 0.06
N PRO A 486 -12.61 -11.48 -0.27
CA PRO A 486 -12.34 -12.31 -1.43
C PRO A 486 -12.92 -13.71 -1.23
N GLY A 487 -13.41 -14.32 -2.32
CA GLY A 487 -13.75 -15.74 -2.37
C GLY A 487 -15.04 -16.17 -1.67
N ILE A 488 -15.70 -15.30 -0.89
CA ILE A 488 -16.90 -15.67 -0.14
C ILE A 488 -18.14 -15.93 -1.02
N GLY A 489 -18.21 -15.28 -2.19
CA GLY A 489 -19.33 -15.42 -3.12
C GLY A 489 -20.58 -14.67 -2.66
N ASP A 490 -21.77 -15.25 -2.89
CA ASP A 490 -23.02 -14.71 -2.37
C ASP A 490 -23.13 -14.97 -0.87
N VAL A 491 -22.77 -13.95 -0.08
CA VAL A 491 -22.80 -13.97 1.38
C VAL A 491 -24.18 -14.29 1.97
N LEU A 492 -25.29 -13.96 1.28
CA LEU A 492 -26.65 -14.29 1.76
C LEU A 492 -27.10 -15.69 1.33
N GLY A 493 -26.42 -16.28 0.35
CA GLY A 493 -26.72 -17.60 -0.17
C GLY A 493 -26.19 -18.72 0.73
N ALA A 494 -26.54 -19.95 0.36
CA ALA A 494 -26.06 -21.16 1.05
C ALA A 494 -24.53 -21.26 1.05
N ASP A 495 -23.89 -20.87 -0.05
CA ASP A 495 -22.42 -20.90 -0.20
C ASP A 495 -21.72 -19.99 0.82
N GLY A 496 -22.25 -18.77 1.03
CA GLY A 496 -21.70 -17.81 1.99
C GLY A 496 -21.80 -18.33 3.43
N HIS A 497 -22.95 -18.88 3.81
CA HIS A 497 -23.16 -19.49 5.14
C HIS A 497 -22.18 -20.64 5.38
N GLU A 498 -22.06 -21.56 4.41
CA GLU A 498 -21.15 -22.70 4.51
C GLU A 498 -19.67 -22.28 4.64
N HIS A 499 -19.23 -21.30 3.85
CA HIS A 499 -17.87 -20.78 3.96
C HIS A 499 -17.59 -20.14 5.33
N LEU A 500 -18.51 -19.32 5.84
CA LEU A 500 -18.37 -18.70 7.16
C LEU A 500 -18.32 -19.75 8.27
N ALA A 501 -19.20 -20.77 8.20
CA ALA A 501 -19.21 -21.88 9.15
C ALA A 501 -17.87 -22.62 9.16
N ARG A 502 -17.37 -23.02 7.98
CA ARG A 502 -16.08 -23.72 7.85
C ARG A 502 -14.90 -22.91 8.39
N ILE A 503 -14.88 -21.58 8.17
CA ILE A 503 -13.82 -20.71 8.71
C ILE A 503 -13.89 -20.67 10.25
N LEU A 504 -15.09 -20.54 10.83
CA LEU A 504 -15.28 -20.51 12.28
C LEU A 504 -14.99 -21.86 12.94
N GLU A 505 -15.35 -22.97 12.30
CA GLU A 505 -14.96 -24.33 12.72
C GLU A 505 -13.44 -24.51 12.71
N LYS A 506 -12.77 -24.09 11.62
CA LYS A 506 -11.30 -24.08 11.53
C LYS A 506 -10.64 -23.17 12.59
N SER A 507 -11.38 -22.16 13.08
CA SER A 507 -10.92 -21.25 14.13
C SER A 507 -11.10 -21.81 15.55
N HIS A 508 -11.77 -22.95 15.74
CA HIS A 508 -11.90 -23.59 17.04
C HIS A 508 -10.66 -24.39 17.47
N ALA A 509 -10.02 -25.14 16.56
CA ALA A 509 -8.87 -25.97 16.95
C ALA A 509 -7.95 -26.38 15.79
N LYS A 510 -6.66 -26.03 15.91
CA LYS A 510 -5.53 -26.89 15.50
C LYS A 510 -4.39 -26.78 16.54
N PRO A 511 -3.82 -27.91 16.99
CA PRO A 511 -2.45 -27.90 17.52
C PRO A 511 -1.51 -27.40 16.42
N LEU A 512 -0.46 -26.65 16.78
CA LEU A 512 0.62 -26.36 15.83
C LEU A 512 1.28 -27.71 15.49
N PHE A 513 1.63 -27.95 14.23
CA PHE A 513 2.62 -28.98 13.94
C PHE A 513 3.89 -28.64 14.77
N ARG A 514 4.23 -29.54 15.70
CA ARG A 514 5.38 -29.51 16.64
C ARG A 514 6.18 -28.20 16.64
N VAL A 515 5.86 -27.33 17.59
CA VAL A 515 6.85 -26.40 18.14
C VAL A 515 7.13 -26.94 19.54
N GLU A 516 8.36 -27.40 19.77
CA GLU A 516 8.83 -27.70 21.14
C GLU A 516 8.60 -26.46 22.00
N GLU A 517 7.94 -26.63 23.14
CA GLU A 517 7.73 -25.55 24.10
C GLU A 517 9.09 -24.91 24.45
N PRO A 518 9.23 -23.58 24.39
CA PRO A 518 10.40 -22.95 25.00
C PRO A 518 10.28 -23.17 26.50
N HIS A 519 11.10 -24.09 27.02
CA HIS A 519 11.38 -24.20 28.44
C HIS A 519 11.83 -22.82 28.94
N PHE A 520 10.95 -22.12 29.67
CA PHE A 520 11.35 -21.06 30.57
C PHE A 520 12.10 -21.72 31.73
N ALA A 521 13.37 -22.06 31.50
CA ALA A 521 14.30 -22.38 32.55
C ALA A 521 14.75 -21.06 33.19
N GLU A 522 14.39 -20.87 34.45
CA GLU A 522 14.97 -19.87 35.35
C GLU A 522 16.51 -19.92 35.24
N LYS A 523 17.11 -18.98 34.50
CA LYS A 523 18.54 -18.73 34.59
C LYS A 523 18.82 -17.95 35.86
N LYS A 524 19.24 -18.68 36.89
CA LYS A 524 19.96 -18.15 38.05
C LYS A 524 21.03 -17.16 37.60
N GLN A 525 21.00 -15.97 38.22
CA GLN A 525 22.00 -14.92 38.12
C GLN A 525 23.42 -15.49 38.33
N GLN A 526 24.34 -15.16 37.41
CA GLN A 526 25.78 -15.20 37.67
C GLN A 526 26.29 -13.75 37.83
N PRO A 527 27.25 -13.51 38.75
CA PRO A 527 27.64 -12.16 39.17
C PRO A 527 28.57 -11.46 38.16
N PRO A 528 28.74 -10.12 38.26
CA PRO A 528 29.36 -9.33 37.20
C PRO A 528 30.88 -9.51 37.18
N PHE A 529 31.44 -9.71 35.98
CA PHE A 529 32.88 -9.70 35.75
C PHE A 529 33.39 -8.26 35.70
N SER A 530 34.39 -8.00 36.56
CA SER A 530 35.09 -6.73 36.72
C SER A 530 35.86 -6.32 35.46
N SER A 531 35.79 -5.03 35.13
CA SER A 531 36.62 -4.36 34.14
C SER A 531 38.10 -4.30 34.60
N LYS A 532 39.00 -4.74 33.73
CA LYS A 532 40.39 -4.27 33.71
C LYS A 532 40.79 -3.87 32.30
N PHE A 533 40.95 -2.56 32.15
CA PHE A 533 41.62 -1.88 31.06
C PHE A 533 43.10 -2.30 31.01
N THR A 534 43.59 -2.68 29.84
CA THR A 534 44.98 -2.44 29.45
C THR A 534 45.03 -2.13 27.95
N SER A 535 45.55 -0.94 27.66
CA SER A 535 45.90 -0.40 26.36
C SER A 535 46.91 -1.27 25.61
N HIS A 536 46.78 -1.41 24.30
CA HIS A 536 47.90 -1.28 23.36
C HIS A 536 47.42 -1.07 21.91
N THR A 537 47.85 0.07 21.38
CA THR A 537 48.03 0.51 19.97
C THR A 537 48.07 -0.59 18.89
N PHE A 538 47.29 -0.41 17.82
CA PHE A 538 47.41 -1.13 16.56
C PHE A 538 47.82 -0.15 15.44
N GLN A 539 49.04 -0.34 14.92
CA GLN A 539 49.57 0.31 13.71
C GLN A 539 49.45 -0.66 12.53
N SER A 540 49.13 -0.12 11.37
CA SER A 540 48.98 -0.83 10.10
C SER A 540 50.34 -1.20 9.48
N ARG A 541 50.40 -2.34 8.76
CA ARG A 541 50.93 -2.45 7.38
C ARG A 541 50.93 -3.87 6.83
N HIS A 542 50.66 -3.92 5.53
CA HIS A 542 50.73 -5.05 4.60
C HIS A 542 52.11 -5.70 4.51
N THR A 543 52.15 -6.99 4.14
CA THR A 543 53.07 -7.57 3.11
C THR A 543 52.75 -9.06 2.87
N PHE A 544 52.69 -9.46 1.60
CA PHE A 544 52.63 -10.86 1.13
C PHE A 544 54.05 -11.35 0.73
N PRO A 545 54.37 -12.66 0.83
CA PRO A 545 55.68 -13.20 0.46
C PRO A 545 55.74 -13.75 -0.99
N PRO A 546 56.95 -14.01 -1.53
CA PRO A 546 57.21 -14.10 -2.97
C PRO A 546 57.34 -15.52 -3.54
N SER A 547 57.50 -15.54 -4.87
CA SER A 547 57.55 -16.62 -5.85
C SER A 547 58.83 -17.47 -5.87
N THR A 548 58.70 -18.70 -6.40
CA THR A 548 59.80 -19.50 -6.95
C THR A 548 59.41 -20.14 -8.29
N SER A 549 60.38 -20.14 -9.21
CA SER A 549 60.32 -20.49 -10.64
C SER A 549 60.87 -21.88 -10.96
N SER A 550 60.34 -22.52 -12.02
CA SER A 550 60.97 -23.43 -13.03
C SER A 550 59.87 -24.38 -13.54
N SER A 551 59.73 -24.79 -14.81
CA SER A 551 60.63 -24.91 -15.94
C SER A 551 59.83 -25.01 -17.26
N SER A 552 60.51 -24.64 -18.34
CA SER A 552 60.10 -24.57 -19.76
C SER A 552 59.74 -25.89 -20.44
N LEU A 553 58.81 -25.85 -21.40
CA LEU A 553 58.84 -26.59 -22.68
C LEU A 553 57.90 -25.91 -23.70
N HIS A 554 58.49 -25.41 -24.78
CA HIS A 554 57.89 -24.97 -26.06
C HIS A 554 58.74 -25.65 -27.18
N PRO A 555 58.33 -25.74 -28.47
CA PRO A 555 57.40 -24.84 -29.18
C PRO A 555 56.50 -25.53 -30.26
N HIS A 556 55.59 -24.76 -30.87
CA HIS A 556 55.50 -24.68 -32.34
C HIS A 556 54.90 -23.34 -32.75
N HIS A 557 55.72 -22.54 -33.42
CA HIS A 557 55.40 -21.24 -34.01
C HIS A 557 54.83 -21.41 -35.43
N HIS A 558 53.89 -20.55 -35.79
CA HIS A 558 53.81 -19.99 -37.14
C HIS A 558 53.72 -18.45 -37.06
N HIS A 559 54.74 -17.80 -37.65
CA HIS A 559 54.86 -16.38 -38.05
C HIS A 559 53.76 -15.99 -39.08
N GLN A 560 53.32 -14.75 -39.34
CA GLN A 560 53.78 -13.35 -39.27
C GLN A 560 52.55 -12.46 -39.76
N PRO A 561 52.58 -11.12 -39.94
CA PRO A 561 53.44 -10.05 -39.40
C PRO A 561 52.64 -8.89 -38.74
N THR A 562 53.31 -8.14 -37.87
CA THR A 562 52.81 -6.90 -37.25
C THR A 562 52.94 -5.71 -38.20
N ALA A 563 51.81 -5.07 -38.55
CA ALA A 563 51.80 -3.72 -39.09
C ALA A 563 51.79 -2.70 -37.94
N ALA A 564 52.77 -1.79 -37.94
CA ALA A 564 52.88 -0.70 -36.98
C ALA A 564 51.67 0.25 -37.07
N MET A 565 51.03 0.54 -35.93
CA MET A 565 49.89 1.45 -35.86
C MET A 565 50.34 2.89 -35.57
N SER A 566 50.23 3.76 -36.57
CA SER A 566 50.21 5.22 -36.41
C SER A 566 48.77 5.69 -36.19
N SER A 567 48.30 5.69 -34.93
CA SER A 567 47.06 6.36 -34.54
C SER A 567 47.36 7.46 -33.51
N PRO A 568 46.83 8.69 -33.68
CA PRO A 568 47.11 9.83 -32.80
C PRO A 568 46.69 9.59 -31.34
N ILE A 569 45.85 8.60 -31.04
CA ILE A 569 45.44 8.24 -29.68
C ILE A 569 46.60 7.67 -28.84
N TYR A 570 47.60 7.05 -29.48
CA TYR A 570 48.77 6.49 -28.79
C TYR A 570 49.84 7.54 -28.41
N SER A 571 49.62 8.82 -28.73
CA SER A 571 50.56 9.92 -28.43
C SER A 571 50.41 10.49 -27.01
N LEU A 572 49.35 10.12 -26.28
CA LEU A 572 49.11 10.56 -24.90
C LEU A 572 49.66 9.52 -23.89
N PRO A 573 50.64 9.86 -23.03
CA PRO A 573 51.35 8.90 -22.17
C PRO A 573 50.42 8.09 -21.25
N PHE A 574 49.40 8.73 -20.68
CA PHE A 574 48.42 8.12 -19.78
C PHE A 574 47.43 7.17 -20.49
N ALA A 575 47.11 7.45 -21.77
CA ALA A 575 46.15 6.63 -22.52
C ALA A 575 46.74 5.27 -22.89
N LYS A 576 48.07 5.21 -23.11
CA LYS A 576 48.75 4.00 -23.57
C LYS A 576 48.76 2.88 -22.53
N ASP A 577 48.99 3.20 -21.26
CA ASP A 577 49.06 2.20 -20.18
C ASP A 577 47.68 1.67 -19.79
N ILE A 578 46.65 2.53 -19.79
CA ILE A 578 45.27 2.12 -19.54
C ILE A 578 44.72 1.28 -20.70
N ILE A 579 44.97 1.70 -21.94
CA ILE A 579 44.52 0.95 -23.12
C ILE A 579 45.23 -0.42 -23.15
N SER A 580 46.56 -0.47 -22.91
CA SER A 580 47.32 -1.73 -22.89
C SER A 580 46.85 -2.69 -21.79
N ALA A 581 46.56 -2.19 -20.59
CA ALA A 581 46.05 -2.99 -19.47
C ALA A 581 44.64 -3.54 -19.72
N ILE A 582 43.79 -2.81 -20.46
CA ILE A 582 42.40 -3.19 -20.74
C ILE A 582 42.29 -4.09 -21.98
N THR A 583 43.11 -3.86 -23.02
CA THR A 583 43.03 -4.59 -24.29
C THR A 583 44.01 -5.75 -24.41
N GLY A 584 44.87 -5.96 -23.41
CA GLY A 584 45.94 -6.97 -23.46
C GLY A 584 46.96 -6.68 -24.57
N GLY A 585 47.22 -5.41 -24.86
CA GLY A 585 48.14 -4.97 -25.92
C GLY A 585 47.58 -5.03 -27.35
N LYS A 586 46.28 -5.30 -27.54
CA LYS A 586 45.62 -5.26 -28.86
C LYS A 586 45.04 -3.88 -29.15
N ASP A 587 44.85 -3.55 -30.43
CA ASP A 587 44.21 -2.30 -30.86
C ASP A 587 42.86 -2.11 -30.12
N PRO A 588 42.58 -0.96 -29.47
CA PRO A 588 41.29 -0.69 -28.83
C PRO A 588 40.09 -0.83 -29.79
N LEU A 589 40.30 -0.74 -31.11
CA LEU A 589 39.28 -1.00 -32.13
C LEU A 589 39.06 -2.50 -32.43
N TYR A 590 39.86 -3.39 -31.85
CA TYR A 590 39.79 -4.84 -32.05
C TYR A 590 38.50 -5.45 -31.49
N ASN A 591 38.03 -4.96 -30.34
CA ASN A 591 36.79 -5.40 -29.71
C ASN A 591 36.04 -4.18 -29.18
N LEU A 592 34.95 -3.78 -29.83
CA LEU A 592 34.20 -2.58 -29.44
C LEU A 592 33.30 -2.82 -28.22
N SER A 593 33.13 -4.07 -27.77
CA SER A 593 32.19 -4.39 -26.68
C SER A 593 32.55 -3.71 -25.35
N TRP A 594 33.84 -3.60 -25.01
CA TRP A 594 34.26 -3.08 -23.69
C TRP A 594 33.99 -1.57 -23.50
N ALA A 595 34.09 -0.76 -24.55
CA ALA A 595 33.81 0.68 -24.49
C ALA A 595 32.34 1.02 -24.84
N SER A 596 31.58 0.06 -25.38
CA SER A 596 30.26 0.33 -25.95
C SER A 596 29.15 0.55 -24.92
N VAL A 597 29.23 -0.06 -23.73
CA VAL A 597 28.21 0.14 -22.68
C VAL A 597 28.27 1.56 -22.11
N PRO A 598 29.46 2.11 -21.71
CA PRO A 598 29.59 3.52 -21.37
C PRO A 598 29.15 4.47 -22.50
N LEU A 599 29.47 4.13 -23.75
CA LEU A 599 29.08 4.94 -24.91
C LEU A 599 27.55 4.93 -25.13
N SER A 600 26.89 3.80 -24.91
CA SER A 600 25.44 3.68 -24.99
C SER A 600 24.73 4.46 -23.87
N LEU A 601 25.28 4.45 -22.65
CA LEU A 601 24.82 5.28 -21.53
C LEU A 601 24.97 6.77 -21.83
N LEU A 602 26.12 7.17 -22.39
CA LEU A 602 26.36 8.56 -22.79
C LEU A 602 25.32 9.00 -23.84
N LEU A 603 25.10 8.18 -24.87
CA LEU A 603 24.11 8.45 -25.92
C LEU A 603 22.68 8.56 -25.35
N ALA A 604 22.36 7.81 -24.30
CA ALA A 604 21.07 7.88 -23.61
C ALA A 604 20.88 9.18 -22.81
N ALA A 605 21.96 9.76 -22.27
CA ALA A 605 21.93 11.00 -21.51
C ALA A 605 21.91 12.28 -22.37
N LEU A 606 22.45 12.23 -23.60
CA LEU A 606 22.55 13.41 -24.47
C LEU A 606 21.24 14.19 -24.70
N PRO A 607 20.06 13.55 -24.91
CA PRO A 607 18.80 14.27 -25.07
C PRO A 607 18.43 15.10 -23.84
N HIS A 608 18.79 14.63 -22.65
CA HIS A 608 18.54 15.33 -21.40
C HIS A 608 19.39 16.59 -21.29
N TRP A 609 20.70 16.47 -21.47
CA TRP A 609 21.60 17.63 -21.42
C TRP A 609 21.26 18.67 -22.49
N TYR A 610 20.91 18.22 -23.70
CA TYR A 610 20.47 19.12 -24.76
C TYR A 610 19.18 19.87 -24.38
N THR A 611 18.22 19.20 -23.74
CA THR A 611 16.96 19.85 -23.35
C THR A 611 17.09 20.73 -22.11
N ILE A 612 18.01 20.42 -21.18
CA ILE A 612 18.42 21.33 -20.11
C ILE A 612 18.97 22.63 -20.71
N TYR A 613 19.92 22.51 -21.65
CA TYR A 613 20.48 23.66 -22.35
C TYR A 613 19.40 24.50 -23.04
N LEU A 614 18.47 23.86 -23.76
CA LEU A 614 17.38 24.57 -24.42
C LEU A 614 16.45 25.27 -23.42
N ALA A 615 16.10 24.62 -22.31
CA ALA A 615 15.24 25.19 -21.28
C ALA A 615 15.89 26.39 -20.57
N GLU A 616 17.17 26.27 -20.21
CA GLU A 616 17.94 27.28 -19.51
C GLU A 616 18.24 28.49 -20.40
N HIS A 617 18.76 28.25 -21.61
CA HIS A 617 19.15 29.32 -22.53
C HIS A 617 17.95 30.16 -23.00
N ASN A 618 16.81 29.52 -23.25
CA ASN A 618 15.59 30.20 -23.69
C ASN A 618 14.68 30.62 -22.54
N LYS A 619 15.13 30.46 -21.28
CA LYS A 619 14.38 30.79 -20.05
C LYS A 619 12.94 30.27 -20.04
N ILE A 620 12.75 29.04 -20.54
CA ILE A 620 11.46 28.35 -20.51
C ILE A 620 11.07 28.14 -19.05
N GLN A 621 9.89 28.62 -18.65
CA GLN A 621 9.45 28.60 -17.25
C GLN A 621 10.46 29.23 -16.27
N GLY A 622 11.23 30.23 -16.70
CA GLY A 622 12.25 30.89 -15.88
C GLY A 622 13.65 30.26 -15.94
N GLY A 623 13.83 29.19 -16.73
CA GLY A 623 15.08 28.41 -16.78
C GLY A 623 14.89 27.01 -16.21
N TRP A 624 15.89 26.15 -16.39
CA TRP A 624 15.85 24.78 -15.88
C TRP A 624 16.06 24.74 -14.37
N SER A 625 15.16 24.08 -13.64
CA SER A 625 15.29 23.95 -12.18
C SER A 625 16.18 22.75 -11.81
N ASN A 626 17.37 23.03 -11.27
CA ASN A 626 18.23 22.01 -10.66
C ASN A 626 17.74 21.55 -9.28
N VAL A 627 16.87 22.31 -8.62
CA VAL A 627 16.32 21.99 -7.29
C VAL A 627 15.26 20.89 -7.39
N ASN A 628 14.42 20.93 -8.42
CA ASN A 628 13.42 19.89 -8.67
C ASN A 628 13.13 19.72 -10.18
N PRO A 629 14.02 19.02 -10.91
CA PRO A 629 13.91 18.87 -12.36
C PRO A 629 12.67 18.06 -12.78
N ARG A 630 12.21 17.12 -11.94
CA ARG A 630 11.01 16.32 -12.22
C ARG A 630 9.75 17.17 -12.15
N PHE A 631 9.63 17.99 -11.10
CA PHE A 631 8.51 18.92 -10.97
C PHE A 631 8.46 19.91 -12.14
N TRP A 632 9.62 20.43 -12.56
CA TRP A 632 9.72 21.35 -13.70
C TRP A 632 9.20 20.72 -15.01
N VAL A 633 9.54 19.46 -15.28
CA VAL A 633 9.01 18.77 -16.46
C VAL A 633 7.51 18.55 -16.33
N GLN A 634 7.01 18.20 -15.15
CA GLN A 634 5.57 18.02 -14.88
C GLN A 634 4.79 19.33 -15.01
N SER A 635 5.33 20.47 -14.58
CA SER A 635 4.69 21.78 -14.78
C SER A 635 4.60 22.15 -16.26
N LEU A 636 5.58 21.76 -17.08
CA LEU A 636 5.53 21.94 -18.54
C LEU A 636 4.49 21.04 -19.21
N ILE A 637 4.32 19.80 -18.74
CA ILE A 637 3.27 18.89 -19.19
C ILE A 637 1.88 19.43 -18.81
N ALA A 638 1.70 19.87 -17.56
CA ALA A 638 0.46 20.47 -17.07
C ALA A 638 0.09 21.75 -17.85
N LYS A 639 1.08 22.57 -18.20
CA LYS A 639 0.88 23.70 -19.11
C LYS A 639 0.31 23.24 -20.46
N GLY A 640 0.78 22.13 -21.01
CA GLY A 640 0.30 21.59 -22.30
C GLY A 640 -1.13 21.06 -22.28
N GLN A 641 -1.69 20.77 -21.11
CA GLN A 641 -3.09 20.38 -20.95
C GLN A 641 -4.05 21.58 -20.94
N THR A 642 -3.55 22.75 -20.56
CA THR A 642 -4.36 23.97 -20.40
C THR A 642 -4.10 25.02 -21.49
N LYS A 643 -2.90 25.01 -22.09
CA LYS A 643 -2.47 25.97 -23.11
C LYS A 643 -1.68 25.25 -24.21
N LYS A 644 -1.78 25.77 -25.44
CA LYS A 644 -0.98 25.27 -26.57
C LYS A 644 0.51 25.55 -26.31
N LEU A 645 1.32 24.49 -26.31
CA LEU A 645 2.77 24.60 -26.16
C LEU A 645 3.42 25.16 -27.43
N SER A 646 4.50 25.92 -27.25
CA SER A 646 5.37 26.35 -28.33
C SER A 646 6.13 25.16 -28.95
N ALA A 647 6.65 25.34 -30.16
CA ALA A 647 7.45 24.32 -30.84
C ALA A 647 8.69 23.91 -30.03
N LEU A 648 9.30 24.87 -29.31
CA LEU A 648 10.47 24.65 -28.46
C LEU A 648 10.11 23.86 -27.19
N GLU A 649 9.00 24.19 -26.52
CA GLU A 649 8.51 23.44 -25.35
C GLU A 649 8.16 21.99 -25.72
N LEU A 650 7.53 21.79 -26.87
CA LEU A 650 7.28 20.44 -27.40
C LEU A 650 8.58 19.69 -27.71
N LYS A 651 9.63 20.38 -28.17
CA LYS A 651 10.96 19.78 -28.40
C LYS A 651 11.60 19.35 -27.08
N ILE A 652 11.48 20.16 -26.03
CA ILE A 652 11.96 19.84 -24.68
C ILE A 652 11.26 18.59 -24.14
N LEU A 653 9.93 18.53 -24.21
CA LEU A 653 9.17 17.36 -23.77
C LEU A 653 9.56 16.11 -24.58
N ARG A 654 9.71 16.22 -25.90
CA ARG A 654 10.19 15.10 -26.73
C ARG A 654 11.58 14.63 -26.33
N GLY A 655 12.51 15.53 -25.99
CA GLY A 655 13.86 15.13 -25.57
C GLY A 655 13.89 14.45 -24.21
N GLN A 656 13.04 14.86 -23.26
CA GLN A 656 12.87 14.15 -21.99
C GLN A 656 12.26 12.76 -22.20
N SER A 657 11.26 12.60 -23.09
CA SER A 657 10.75 11.27 -23.46
C SER A 657 11.79 10.42 -24.20
N CYS A 658 12.63 11.04 -25.04
CA CYS A 658 13.71 10.37 -25.76
C CYS A 658 14.76 9.79 -24.80
N GLN A 659 15.13 10.54 -23.73
CA GLN A 659 16.06 10.03 -22.72
C GLN A 659 15.47 8.80 -22.02
N ALA A 660 14.20 8.87 -21.60
CA ALA A 660 13.56 7.80 -20.82
C ALA A 660 13.57 6.50 -21.63
N ASN A 661 13.14 6.59 -22.90
CA ASN A 661 13.22 5.46 -23.82
C ASN A 661 14.67 4.96 -24.02
N ALA A 662 15.67 5.84 -24.02
CA ALA A 662 17.05 5.42 -24.17
C ALA A 662 17.55 4.62 -22.96
N PHE A 663 17.30 5.09 -21.74
CA PHE A 663 17.67 4.37 -20.52
C PHE A 663 16.96 3.02 -20.38
N GLU A 664 15.71 2.90 -20.83
CA GLU A 664 14.99 1.62 -20.89
C GLU A 664 15.65 0.58 -21.82
N ASN A 665 16.39 1.03 -22.83
CA ASN A 665 16.98 0.15 -23.85
C ASN A 665 18.47 -0.19 -23.60
N VAL A 666 19.17 0.55 -22.74
CA VAL A 666 20.57 0.24 -22.38
C VAL A 666 20.72 -1.16 -21.76
N PRO A 667 19.83 -1.63 -20.85
CA PRO A 667 19.92 -2.98 -20.31
C PRO A 667 19.83 -4.07 -21.39
N LEU A 668 18.94 -3.89 -22.37
CA LEU A 668 18.80 -4.81 -23.51
C LEU A 668 20.10 -4.89 -24.34
N PHE A 669 20.74 -3.75 -24.59
CA PHE A 669 22.03 -3.70 -25.28
C PHE A 669 23.14 -4.40 -24.47
N ALA A 670 23.23 -4.14 -23.18
CA ALA A 670 24.23 -4.74 -22.29
C ALA A 670 24.06 -6.27 -22.19
N VAL A 671 22.83 -6.75 -21.99
CA VAL A 671 22.51 -8.18 -21.95
C VAL A 671 22.85 -8.86 -23.29
N THR A 672 22.61 -8.17 -24.41
CA THR A 672 22.97 -8.71 -25.74
C THR A 672 24.47 -8.88 -25.91
N LEU A 673 25.29 -7.97 -25.37
CA LEU A 673 26.74 -8.12 -25.37
C LEU A 673 27.20 -9.25 -24.46
N LEU A 674 26.60 -9.38 -23.27
CA LEU A 674 26.89 -10.50 -22.38
C LEU A 674 26.54 -11.84 -23.04
N TRP A 675 25.38 -11.92 -23.70
CA TRP A 675 24.97 -13.09 -24.47
C TRP A 675 25.93 -13.42 -25.61
N ALA A 676 26.36 -12.42 -26.38
CA ALA A 676 27.29 -12.63 -27.47
C ALA A 676 28.67 -13.14 -27.01
N ASN A 677 29.16 -12.61 -25.88
CA ASN A 677 30.41 -13.07 -25.27
C ASN A 677 30.24 -14.48 -24.65
N TYR A 678 29.15 -14.74 -23.95
CA TYR A 678 28.84 -16.04 -23.35
C TYR A 678 28.75 -17.17 -24.38
N THR A 679 28.10 -16.91 -25.51
CA THR A 679 27.97 -17.86 -26.62
C THR A 679 29.23 -17.96 -27.49
N GLY A 680 30.25 -17.14 -27.20
CA GLY A 680 31.52 -17.12 -27.90
C GLY A 680 31.41 -16.67 -29.36
N LEU A 681 30.46 -15.79 -29.71
CA LEU A 681 30.30 -15.30 -31.09
C LEU A 681 31.57 -14.58 -31.60
N ASP A 682 31.81 -14.65 -32.91
CA ASP A 682 33.00 -14.06 -33.51
C ASP A 682 33.03 -12.54 -33.30
N LEU A 683 34.21 -11.98 -33.02
CA LEU A 683 34.39 -10.55 -32.77
C LEU A 683 33.86 -9.68 -33.90
N GLY A 684 33.94 -10.13 -35.16
CA GLY A 684 33.37 -9.42 -36.31
C GLY A 684 31.84 -9.34 -36.29
N ILE A 685 31.14 -10.27 -35.63
CA ILE A 685 29.69 -10.21 -35.42
C ILE A 685 29.38 -9.21 -34.30
N ILE A 686 30.13 -9.29 -33.19
CA ILE A 686 29.96 -8.40 -32.03
C ILE A 686 30.21 -6.94 -32.42
N ASN A 687 31.30 -6.66 -33.15
CA ASN A 687 31.65 -5.30 -33.58
C ASN A 687 30.60 -4.73 -34.55
N ARG A 688 30.08 -5.54 -35.48
CA ARG A 688 28.98 -5.11 -36.38
C ARG A 688 27.71 -4.79 -35.62
N PHE A 689 27.37 -5.59 -34.61
CA PHE A 689 26.23 -5.32 -33.73
C PHE A 689 26.41 -4.01 -32.97
N VAL A 690 27.56 -3.79 -32.33
CA VAL A 690 27.84 -2.57 -31.57
C VAL A 690 27.69 -1.33 -32.46
N VAL A 691 28.33 -1.33 -33.63
CA VAL A 691 28.25 -0.21 -34.57
C VAL A 691 26.82 -0.03 -35.08
N GLY A 692 26.16 -1.10 -35.52
CA GLY A 692 24.80 -1.05 -36.05
C GLY A 692 23.79 -0.54 -35.02
N TYR A 693 23.88 -1.01 -33.78
CA TYR A 693 23.03 -0.56 -32.69
C TYR A 693 23.28 0.91 -32.32
N LEU A 694 24.53 1.33 -32.16
CA LEU A 694 24.85 2.72 -31.80
C LEU A 694 24.48 3.71 -32.92
N VAL A 695 24.67 3.35 -34.19
CA VAL A 695 24.24 4.16 -35.33
C VAL A 695 22.73 4.28 -35.38
N THR A 696 22.00 3.15 -35.29
CA THR A 696 20.52 3.18 -35.28
C THR A 696 19.98 3.98 -34.09
N ARG A 697 20.60 3.86 -32.91
CA ARG A 697 20.22 4.65 -31.73
C ARG A 697 20.51 6.14 -31.88
N THR A 698 21.60 6.51 -32.53
CA THR A 698 21.94 7.90 -32.83
C THR A 698 20.93 8.51 -33.80
N ILE A 699 20.62 7.81 -34.90
CA ILE A 699 19.61 8.24 -35.88
C ILE A 699 18.23 8.34 -35.22
N TYR A 700 17.85 7.35 -34.41
CA TYR A 700 16.60 7.36 -33.67
C TYR A 700 16.49 8.60 -32.77
N THR A 701 17.55 8.94 -32.05
CA THR A 701 17.60 10.10 -31.16
C THR A 701 17.43 11.42 -31.94
N LEU A 702 18.11 11.56 -33.08
CA LEU A 702 18.00 12.74 -33.94
C LEU A 702 16.59 12.89 -34.52
N LEU A 703 15.98 11.78 -34.98
CA LEU A 703 14.60 11.78 -35.46
C LEU A 703 13.63 12.10 -34.33
N TYR A 704 13.80 11.50 -33.15
CA TYR A 704 12.91 11.74 -32.01
C TYR A 704 12.86 13.23 -31.62
N LEU A 705 14.02 13.89 -31.61
CA LEU A 705 14.12 15.30 -31.22
C LEU A 705 13.52 16.24 -32.28
N ASN A 706 13.75 15.97 -33.56
CA ASN A 706 13.48 16.92 -34.64
C ASN A 706 12.18 16.64 -35.41
N THR A 707 11.62 15.45 -35.31
CA THR A 707 10.41 15.09 -36.03
C THR A 707 9.15 15.67 -35.39
N THR A 708 8.42 16.48 -36.16
CA THR A 708 7.08 16.99 -35.80
C THR A 708 6.04 16.43 -36.77
N GLY A 709 4.92 15.93 -36.25
CA GLY A 709 3.79 15.41 -37.04
C GLY A 709 3.71 13.88 -37.14
N TYR A 710 2.51 13.39 -37.43
CA TYR A 710 2.17 11.96 -37.41
C TYR A 710 2.86 11.16 -38.53
N ALA A 711 2.85 11.68 -39.76
CA ALA A 711 3.45 11.02 -40.92
C ALA A 711 4.97 10.79 -40.78
N ASN A 712 5.67 11.77 -40.21
CA ASN A 712 7.12 11.69 -40.01
C ASN A 712 7.49 10.77 -38.82
N SER A 713 6.54 10.48 -37.92
CA SER A 713 6.78 9.60 -36.77
C SER A 713 7.02 8.14 -37.14
N PHE A 714 6.57 7.71 -38.33
CA PHE A 714 6.83 6.37 -38.87
C PHE A 714 8.32 6.12 -39.12
N ALA A 715 9.05 7.12 -39.62
CA ALA A 715 10.49 6.99 -39.84
C ALA A 715 11.24 6.66 -38.54
N ARG A 716 10.84 7.29 -37.42
CA ARG A 716 11.36 7.00 -36.09
C ARG A 716 11.07 5.56 -35.66
N THR A 717 9.85 5.08 -35.88
CA THR A 717 9.45 3.70 -35.54
C THR A 717 10.23 2.66 -36.36
N VAL A 718 10.45 2.93 -37.65
CA VAL A 718 11.29 2.07 -38.51
C VAL A 718 12.71 1.96 -37.97
N VAL A 719 13.34 3.10 -37.64
CA VAL A 719 14.71 3.10 -37.10
C VAL A 719 14.80 2.41 -35.73
N PHE A 720 13.77 2.54 -34.88
CA PHE A 720 13.69 1.79 -33.61
C PHE A 720 13.70 0.29 -33.85
N ASN A 721 12.84 -0.19 -34.75
CA ASN A 721 12.74 -1.61 -35.07
C ASN A 721 14.03 -2.15 -35.70
N LEU A 722 14.76 -1.34 -36.48
CA LEU A 722 16.09 -1.72 -36.97
C LEU A 722 17.10 -1.93 -35.82
N GLY A 723 17.04 -1.10 -34.77
CA GLY A 723 17.85 -1.28 -33.55
C GLY A 723 17.50 -2.58 -32.80
N ILE A 724 16.21 -2.91 -32.71
CA ILE A 724 15.75 -4.19 -32.13
C ILE A 724 16.17 -5.38 -33.01
N ALA A 725 16.12 -5.24 -34.33
CA ALA A 725 16.55 -6.30 -35.25
C ALA A 725 18.03 -6.66 -35.05
N TRP A 726 18.90 -5.69 -34.74
CA TRP A 726 20.29 -5.95 -34.36
C TRP A 726 20.39 -6.84 -33.11
N ILE A 727 19.60 -6.54 -32.08
CA ILE A 727 19.56 -7.33 -30.83
C ILE A 727 19.11 -8.77 -31.12
N VAL A 728 17.97 -8.91 -31.79
CA VAL A 728 17.37 -10.20 -32.13
C VAL A 728 18.32 -11.04 -32.99
N THR A 729 19.02 -10.42 -33.95
CA THR A 729 20.01 -11.11 -34.79
C THR A 729 21.14 -11.73 -33.97
N VAL A 730 21.67 -11.00 -32.98
CA VAL A 730 22.73 -11.53 -32.11
C VAL A 730 22.21 -12.65 -31.21
N TRP A 731 20.99 -12.51 -30.70
CA TRP A 731 20.37 -13.53 -29.85
C TRP A 731 20.21 -14.85 -30.59
N PHE A 732 19.62 -14.81 -31.79
CA PHE A 732 19.51 -15.98 -32.65
C PHE A 732 20.87 -16.57 -32.99
N LYS A 733 21.84 -15.76 -33.45
CA LYS A 733 23.18 -16.26 -33.78
C LYS A 733 23.85 -16.94 -32.59
N GLY A 734 23.72 -16.40 -31.39
CA GLY A 734 24.23 -17.03 -30.17
C GLY A 734 23.51 -18.36 -29.88
N ALA A 735 22.18 -18.39 -29.99
CA ALA A 735 21.38 -19.59 -29.79
C ALA A 735 21.73 -20.72 -30.77
N PHE A 736 21.87 -20.42 -32.07
CA PHE A 736 22.33 -21.37 -33.09
C PHE A 736 23.78 -21.83 -32.83
N LYS A 737 24.63 -21.01 -32.20
CA LYS A 737 26.00 -21.42 -31.90
C LYS A 737 26.08 -22.48 -30.80
N ILE A 738 25.25 -22.35 -29.75
CA ILE A 738 25.30 -23.21 -28.55
C ILE A 738 24.33 -24.40 -28.57
N SER A 739 23.29 -24.37 -29.42
CA SER A 739 22.29 -25.44 -29.50
C SER A 739 22.41 -26.26 -30.78
N PRO A 740 22.82 -27.54 -30.72
CA PRO A 740 22.87 -28.44 -31.87
C PRO A 740 21.51 -28.73 -32.48
N THR A 741 20.42 -28.63 -31.70
CA THR A 741 19.04 -28.85 -32.17
C THR A 741 18.44 -27.65 -32.88
N LEU A 742 19.08 -26.47 -32.79
CA LEU A 742 18.67 -25.28 -33.54
C LEU A 742 19.47 -25.13 -34.84
N LYS A 743 20.70 -25.62 -34.95
CA LYS A 743 21.48 -25.62 -36.22
C LYS A 743 20.80 -26.48 -37.28
#